data_AF-A0A957SGS1-F1
#
_entry.id   AF-A0A957SGS1-F1
#
_cell.length_a   1.000
_cell.length_b   1.000
_cell.length_c   1.000
_cell.angle_alpha   90.00
_cell.angle_beta   90.00
_cell.angle_gamma   90.00
#
_symmetry.space_group_name_H-M   'P 1'
#
loop_
_entity.id
_entity.type
_entity.pdbx_description
1 polymer ?
#
loop_
_entity_poly.entity_id
_entity_poly.type
_entity_poly.pdbx_seq_one_letter_code
_entity_poly.pdbx_strand_id
1 'polypeptide(L)'
;MKLNYGKWLIVRFVLILVVVCQPVWALKAAIAKTFPIAQSSPQTIVQLAPMSAILQKELAQADGPVSFLVILKEQADAQTLVESAEVSAASRQTRTALLYHQLTRQAQNSQADLRTWLAEQGVAYRPFYIVNMVEVTGDASLAAALRQRPEVARLAANPHMPQQLIVDDAEPTAVPSTEPKPAMRTVELTGTTPMPASVPYGLTNTGAPDVWALGYEGQGIVVASQDTGVEWDHPALKTHYRGWNESDGTVNHVYNWFDAWDVAGRPAFCSADAQVPCDDNGHGTHTVGTMLGDDPNDAEILGMAPKAKWIGCRNMKNGVGTPASYIACFEFMLAPYPQGGDPATDGHPELAPHVINNSWSCPPSEGCDADSLQQIVETMRAAGIMVVASAGNEGSPSASGCQTVVDPIAIYDATFSIGAHDVNGNIASFSSRGPVTIDESNRAKPDMTAPGVDVYSAWLMNSVFAGYRTASGTSMASPHMAGAVALLWSAQARLIGQIDQTEQILLKSATPVPFNQCGEAANSVPNMTYGYGRLNILAAVEMAENPTALTVHIQGLDTKGLANAQVSIVDQQTGYRYAAVSNGAGDATFAALYPGNYTVYVNAAEAAFANADLQITSGGTQELTMMGGWPLYMPIIARN
;
A
#
# COMPACT_ATOMS: atom_id res chain seq x y z
N MET A 1 60.24 -32.84 12.26
CA MET A 1 61.20 -33.96 12.12
C MET A 1 60.87 -34.72 10.83
N LYS A 2 61.81 -35.45 10.22
CA LYS A 2 61.68 -36.13 8.89
C LYS A 2 60.61 -37.27 8.92
N LEU A 3 60.04 -37.84 7.84
CA LEU A 3 60.56 -38.22 6.50
C LEU A 3 59.48 -38.30 5.38
N ASN A 4 59.94 -38.16 4.11
CA ASN A 4 59.58 -38.81 2.81
C ASN A 4 58.12 -39.20 2.45
N TYR A 5 57.67 -39.25 1.18
CA TYR A 5 58.28 -39.47 -0.16
C TYR A 5 57.69 -38.45 -1.20
N GLY A 6 58.12 -38.30 -2.47
CA GLY A 6 59.16 -38.98 -3.27
C GLY A 6 58.99 -38.83 -4.81
N LYS A 7 59.22 -37.61 -5.35
CA LYS A 7 59.52 -37.17 -6.74
C LYS A 7 59.54 -38.15 -7.95
N TRP A 8 59.03 -37.67 -9.10
CA TRP A 8 59.59 -37.78 -10.48
C TRP A 8 59.22 -36.48 -11.27
N LEU A 9 60.13 -35.54 -11.57
CA LEU A 9 60.97 -35.33 -12.80
C LEU A 9 60.17 -35.10 -14.11
N ILE A 10 59.93 -33.86 -14.58
CA ILE A 10 60.77 -32.92 -15.41
C ILE A 10 60.98 -33.38 -16.88
N VAL A 11 60.53 -32.61 -17.90
CA VAL A 11 61.25 -31.75 -18.90
C VAL A 11 60.21 -31.10 -19.86
N ARG A 12 60.44 -30.01 -20.66
CA ARG A 12 60.77 -28.58 -20.37
C ARG A 12 60.76 -27.73 -21.69
N PHE A 13 60.12 -26.53 -21.70
CA PHE A 13 60.17 -25.41 -22.71
C PHE A 13 59.58 -25.66 -24.14
N VAL A 14 58.87 -24.77 -24.88
CA VAL A 14 58.82 -23.27 -25.05
C VAL A 14 59.90 -22.76 -26.04
N LEU A 15 59.68 -21.94 -27.11
CA LEU A 15 58.64 -20.97 -27.59
C LEU A 15 58.59 -21.03 -29.17
N ILE A 16 57.63 -20.48 -29.97
CA ILE A 16 57.60 -19.13 -30.63
C ILE A 16 56.35 -18.98 -31.57
N LEU A 17 55.86 -17.74 -31.70
CA LEU A 17 54.83 -17.15 -32.60
C LEU A 17 54.74 -17.67 -34.06
N VAL A 18 53.54 -17.56 -34.68
CA VAL A 18 53.16 -16.49 -35.65
C VAL A 18 51.64 -16.53 -35.98
N VAL A 19 51.09 -15.36 -36.30
CA VAL A 19 49.66 -15.07 -36.59
C VAL A 19 49.31 -15.34 -38.08
N VAL A 20 48.01 -15.39 -38.39
CA VAL A 20 47.33 -15.13 -39.70
C VAL A 20 46.54 -16.32 -40.28
N CYS A 21 45.23 -16.28 -40.02
CA CYS A 21 44.13 -16.28 -40.99
C CYS A 21 44.20 -17.19 -42.25
N GLN A 22 43.32 -18.21 -42.28
CA GLN A 22 42.62 -18.80 -43.45
C GLN A 22 43.52 -19.50 -44.52
N PRO A 23 43.14 -20.72 -44.99
CA PRO A 23 42.08 -20.77 -46.00
C PRO A 23 41.12 -21.98 -45.95
N VAL A 24 40.08 -21.84 -46.77
CA VAL A 24 39.15 -22.86 -47.31
C VAL A 24 39.91 -23.97 -48.09
N TRP A 25 39.17 -24.98 -48.60
CA TRP A 25 39.56 -26.14 -49.45
C TRP A 25 39.79 -27.45 -48.64
N ALA A 26 38.84 -28.35 -48.42
CA ALA A 26 37.85 -29.07 -49.27
C ALA A 26 38.34 -30.45 -49.84
N LEU A 27 37.40 -31.41 -49.87
CA LEU A 27 37.47 -32.82 -50.38
C LEU A 27 38.38 -33.80 -49.59
N LYS A 28 37.86 -34.91 -49.05
CA LYS A 28 37.25 -36.06 -49.76
C LYS A 28 36.19 -36.74 -48.87
N ALA A 29 34.93 -36.89 -49.28
CA ALA A 29 34.38 -37.82 -50.28
C ALA A 29 34.04 -39.22 -49.73
N ALA A 30 32.75 -39.44 -49.45
CA ALA A 30 32.02 -40.70 -49.67
C ALA A 30 30.51 -40.47 -49.52
N ILE A 31 29.71 -40.93 -50.49
CA ILE A 31 28.25 -40.80 -50.46
C ILE A 31 27.68 -41.95 -49.63
N ALA A 32 27.21 -41.66 -48.42
CA ALA A 32 26.23 -42.48 -47.74
C ALA A 32 24.85 -41.84 -47.93
N LYS A 33 23.94 -42.52 -48.66
CA LYS A 33 22.53 -42.12 -48.72
C LYS A 33 21.87 -42.46 -47.39
N THR A 34 22.03 -41.60 -46.40
CA THR A 34 21.16 -41.57 -45.23
C THR A 34 19.92 -40.74 -45.55
N PHE A 35 18.76 -41.28 -45.20
CA PHE A 35 17.50 -40.54 -45.26
C PHE A 35 17.63 -39.26 -44.41
N PRO A 36 16.98 -38.14 -44.79
CA PRO A 36 16.88 -37.01 -43.90
C PRO A 36 16.10 -37.45 -42.66
N ILE A 37 16.81 -37.68 -41.57
CA ILE A 37 16.20 -37.61 -40.24
C ILE A 37 15.68 -36.19 -40.16
N ALA A 38 14.36 -36.04 -40.13
CA ALA A 38 13.75 -34.75 -39.85
C ALA A 38 14.33 -34.28 -38.52
N GLN A 39 15.11 -33.20 -38.54
CA GLN A 39 15.43 -32.50 -37.32
C GLN A 39 14.08 -32.01 -36.79
N SER A 40 13.57 -32.70 -35.77
CA SER A 40 12.45 -32.18 -35.00
C SER A 40 12.87 -30.79 -34.53
N SER A 41 12.16 -29.77 -35.00
CA SER A 41 12.22 -28.43 -34.43
C SER A 41 12.25 -28.59 -32.91
N PRO A 42 13.15 -27.91 -32.17
CA PRO A 42 13.14 -28.00 -30.72
C PRO A 42 11.74 -27.60 -30.27
N GLN A 43 10.97 -28.56 -29.72
CA GLN A 43 9.65 -28.27 -29.22
C GLN A 43 9.83 -27.27 -28.10
N THR A 44 9.43 -26.02 -28.34
CA THR A 44 9.35 -25.00 -27.32
C THR A 44 8.42 -25.56 -26.26
N ILE A 45 8.98 -25.95 -25.11
CA ILE A 45 8.18 -26.36 -23.96
C ILE A 45 7.40 -25.12 -23.56
N VAL A 46 6.12 -25.07 -23.93
CA VAL A 46 5.23 -23.97 -23.54
C VAL A 46 5.06 -24.09 -22.03
N GLN A 47 5.82 -23.30 -21.30
CA GLN A 47 5.69 -23.18 -19.85
C GLN A 47 4.34 -22.54 -19.58
N LEU A 48 3.36 -23.37 -19.21
CA LEU A 48 2.02 -22.93 -18.84
C LEU A 48 2.11 -21.93 -17.69
N ALA A 49 1.37 -20.83 -17.79
CA ALA A 49 1.24 -19.89 -16.68
C ALA A 49 0.76 -20.64 -15.41
N PRO A 50 1.30 -20.37 -14.22
CA PRO A 50 0.75 -20.90 -12.97
C PRO A 50 -0.71 -20.46 -12.75
N MET A 51 -1.40 -21.22 -11.89
CA MET A 51 -2.79 -20.98 -11.51
C MET A 51 -2.90 -21.17 -10.00
N SER A 52 -3.57 -20.26 -9.29
CA SER A 52 -3.67 -20.34 -7.83
C SER A 52 -4.33 -21.66 -7.36
N ALA A 53 -3.97 -22.14 -6.18
CA ALA A 53 -4.53 -23.37 -5.62
C ALA A 53 -6.05 -23.24 -5.34
N ILE A 54 -6.50 -22.03 -4.99
CA ILE A 54 -7.91 -21.70 -4.79
C ILE A 54 -8.67 -21.85 -6.11
N LEU A 55 -8.20 -21.24 -7.19
CA LEU A 55 -8.85 -21.34 -8.50
C LEU A 55 -8.82 -22.77 -9.06
N GLN A 56 -7.74 -23.51 -8.83
CA GLN A 56 -7.68 -24.96 -9.17
C GLN A 56 -8.78 -25.76 -8.46
N LYS A 57 -9.06 -25.45 -7.19
CA LYS A 57 -10.12 -26.10 -6.41
C LYS A 57 -11.50 -25.69 -6.91
N GLU A 58 -11.73 -24.40 -7.15
CA GLU A 58 -13.00 -23.86 -7.64
C GLU A 58 -13.39 -24.45 -9.00
N LEU A 59 -12.49 -24.41 -9.99
CA LEU A 59 -12.70 -24.98 -11.32
C LEU A 59 -12.94 -26.50 -11.32
N ALA A 60 -12.52 -27.21 -10.26
CA ALA A 60 -12.74 -28.63 -10.07
C ALA A 60 -14.01 -28.97 -9.28
N GLN A 61 -14.65 -27.97 -8.64
CA GLN A 61 -15.80 -28.15 -7.74
C GLN A 61 -17.07 -27.41 -8.21
N ALA A 62 -16.96 -26.43 -9.10
CA ALA A 62 -18.10 -25.65 -9.59
C ALA A 62 -18.93 -26.42 -10.63
N ASP A 63 -20.25 -26.39 -10.48
CA ASP A 63 -21.22 -26.90 -11.45
C ASP A 63 -21.39 -25.99 -12.70
N GLY A 64 -20.62 -24.90 -12.79
CA GLY A 64 -20.70 -23.90 -13.85
C GLY A 64 -19.48 -22.97 -13.90
N PRO A 65 -19.51 -21.94 -14.76
CA PRO A 65 -18.42 -20.97 -14.88
C PRO A 65 -18.12 -20.23 -13.56
N VAL A 66 -16.85 -19.93 -13.31
CA VAL A 66 -16.38 -19.13 -12.17
C VAL A 66 -15.68 -17.87 -12.67
N SER A 67 -15.70 -16.79 -11.88
CA SER A 67 -14.89 -15.60 -12.15
C SER A 67 -13.44 -15.82 -11.70
N PHE A 68 -12.49 -15.34 -12.49
CA PHE A 68 -11.07 -15.38 -12.15
C PHE A 68 -10.26 -14.27 -12.85
N LEU A 69 -9.09 -13.95 -12.28
CA LEU A 69 -8.20 -12.91 -12.78
C LEU A 69 -7.12 -13.51 -13.69
N VAL A 70 -6.97 -12.93 -14.88
CA VAL A 70 -5.88 -13.18 -15.84
C VAL A 70 -4.86 -12.07 -15.69
N ILE A 71 -3.75 -12.34 -14.98
CA ILE A 71 -2.71 -11.33 -14.71
C ILE A 71 -1.64 -11.43 -15.81
N LEU A 72 -1.28 -10.31 -16.43
CA LEU A 72 -0.31 -10.24 -17.53
C LEU A 72 1.14 -10.12 -17.01
N LYS A 73 2.11 -10.50 -17.84
CA LYS A 73 3.56 -10.42 -17.53
C LYS A 73 4.11 -8.99 -17.54
N GLU A 74 3.56 -8.14 -18.41
CA GLU A 74 3.92 -6.74 -18.46
C GLU A 74 3.19 -6.02 -17.32
N GLN A 75 3.92 -5.60 -16.29
CA GLN A 75 3.40 -4.76 -15.21
C GLN A 75 4.12 -3.42 -15.22
N ALA A 76 3.44 -2.37 -14.76
CA ALA A 76 4.01 -1.04 -14.69
C ALA A 76 4.78 -0.90 -13.38
N ASP A 77 6.03 -0.49 -13.46
CA ASP A 77 6.79 -0.07 -12.30
C ASP A 77 6.42 1.39 -11.95
N ALA A 78 5.42 1.54 -11.08
CA ALA A 78 4.92 2.85 -10.66
C ALA A 78 5.99 3.70 -9.96
N GLN A 79 6.98 3.05 -9.32
CA GLN A 79 8.05 3.74 -8.60
C GLN A 79 9.08 4.31 -9.60
N THR A 80 9.60 3.47 -10.52
CA THR A 80 10.49 3.93 -11.61
C THR A 80 9.87 5.07 -12.43
N LEU A 81 8.54 5.09 -12.60
CA LEU A 81 7.82 6.16 -13.32
C LEU A 81 7.86 7.52 -12.60
N VAL A 82 7.96 7.57 -11.27
CA VAL A 82 8.02 8.82 -10.50
C VAL A 82 9.41 9.15 -9.95
N GLU A 83 10.36 8.21 -10.00
CA GLU A 83 11.73 8.37 -9.49
C GLU A 83 12.59 9.43 -10.20
N SER A 84 12.20 9.88 -11.40
CA SER A 84 12.92 10.98 -12.04
C SER A 84 12.87 12.25 -11.18
N ALA A 85 13.98 12.99 -11.08
CA ALA A 85 14.08 14.18 -10.24
C ALA A 85 13.03 15.27 -10.58
N GLU A 86 12.56 15.29 -11.83
CA GLU A 86 11.50 16.20 -12.30
C GLU A 86 10.10 15.76 -11.82
N VAL A 87 9.78 14.46 -11.90
CA VAL A 87 8.46 13.94 -11.52
C VAL A 87 8.32 13.80 -10.00
N SER A 88 9.37 13.40 -9.28
CA SER A 88 9.39 13.36 -7.81
C SER A 88 9.24 14.74 -7.17
N ALA A 89 9.79 15.79 -7.81
CA ALA A 89 9.58 17.19 -7.41
C ALA A 89 8.24 17.78 -7.90
N ALA A 90 7.47 17.07 -8.73
CA ALA A 90 6.21 17.56 -9.28
C ALA A 90 5.06 17.50 -8.26
N SER A 91 4.01 18.28 -8.53
CA SER A 91 2.79 18.26 -7.72
C SER A 91 2.17 16.87 -7.64
N ARG A 92 1.46 16.57 -6.55
CA ARG A 92 0.68 15.34 -6.40
C ARG A 92 -0.20 15.08 -7.62
N GLN A 93 -0.96 16.08 -8.06
CA GLN A 93 -1.85 16.02 -9.22
C GLN A 93 -1.09 15.65 -10.51
N THR A 94 0.11 16.18 -10.70
CA THR A 94 0.97 15.82 -11.84
C THR A 94 1.38 14.35 -11.78
N ARG A 95 1.82 13.86 -10.61
CA ARG A 95 2.19 12.44 -10.41
C ARG A 95 1.00 11.50 -10.63
N THR A 96 -0.17 11.80 -10.05
CA THR A 96 -1.40 11.01 -10.24
C THR A 96 -1.81 10.93 -11.71
N ALA A 97 -1.80 12.06 -12.44
CA ALA A 97 -2.15 12.10 -13.85
C ALA A 97 -1.15 11.35 -14.76
N LEU A 98 0.16 11.48 -14.50
CA LEU A 98 1.19 10.74 -15.22
C LEU A 98 1.05 9.23 -15.04
N LEU A 99 0.85 8.76 -13.80
CA LEU A 99 0.63 7.35 -13.49
C LEU A 99 -0.65 6.84 -14.17
N TYR A 100 -1.78 7.54 -14.04
CA TYR A 100 -3.04 7.18 -14.69
C TYR A 100 -2.87 7.01 -16.21
N HIS A 101 -2.29 8.00 -16.90
CA HIS A 101 -2.09 7.93 -18.35
C HIS A 101 -1.07 6.89 -18.83
N GLN A 102 -0.11 6.51 -17.98
CA GLN A 102 0.86 5.46 -18.31
C GLN A 102 0.25 4.07 -18.09
N LEU A 103 -0.39 3.85 -16.95
CA LEU A 103 -1.06 2.58 -16.60
C LEU A 103 -2.14 2.22 -17.61
N THR A 104 -3.05 3.17 -17.90
CA THR A 104 -4.13 2.98 -18.89
C THR A 104 -3.59 2.67 -20.29
N ARG A 105 -2.58 3.41 -20.76
CA ARG A 105 -1.92 3.16 -22.05
C ARG A 105 -1.27 1.77 -22.11
N GLN A 106 -0.58 1.37 -21.05
CA GLN A 106 0.10 0.08 -20.97
C GLN A 106 -0.93 -1.06 -21.00
N ALA A 107 -1.98 -0.97 -20.19
CA ALA A 107 -3.08 -1.93 -20.17
C ALA A 107 -3.78 -2.02 -21.54
N GLN A 108 -4.13 -0.88 -22.15
CA GLN A 108 -4.73 -0.83 -23.49
C GLN A 108 -3.89 -1.54 -24.55
N ASN A 109 -2.57 -1.31 -24.57
CA ASN A 109 -1.67 -1.92 -25.55
C ASN A 109 -1.47 -3.42 -25.29
N SER A 110 -1.06 -3.78 -24.08
CA SER A 110 -0.66 -5.15 -23.70
C SER A 110 -1.85 -6.13 -23.63
N GLN A 111 -3.06 -5.64 -23.31
CA GLN A 111 -4.26 -6.46 -23.28
C GLN A 111 -4.97 -6.58 -24.64
N ALA A 112 -4.58 -5.82 -25.67
CA ALA A 112 -5.32 -5.74 -26.94
C ALA A 112 -5.57 -7.11 -27.59
N ASP A 113 -4.52 -7.94 -27.71
CA ASP A 113 -4.61 -9.28 -28.31
C ASP A 113 -5.44 -10.25 -27.47
N LEU A 114 -5.31 -10.19 -26.14
CA LEU A 114 -6.08 -11.01 -25.21
C LEU A 114 -7.57 -10.63 -25.25
N ARG A 115 -7.89 -9.33 -25.19
CA ARG A 115 -9.26 -8.79 -25.24
C ARG A 115 -9.95 -9.10 -26.57
N THR A 116 -9.21 -9.02 -27.68
CA THR A 116 -9.70 -9.41 -29.00
C THR A 116 -10.05 -10.91 -29.03
N TRP A 117 -9.14 -11.76 -28.55
CA TRP A 117 -9.34 -13.21 -28.50
C TRP A 117 -10.50 -13.64 -27.56
N LEU A 118 -10.68 -12.95 -26.43
CA LEU A 118 -11.82 -13.18 -25.53
C LEU A 118 -13.15 -12.81 -26.21
N ALA A 119 -13.19 -11.66 -26.91
CA ALA A 119 -14.36 -11.23 -27.66
C ALA A 119 -14.71 -12.18 -28.82
N GLU A 120 -13.70 -12.69 -29.55
CA GLU A 120 -13.89 -13.69 -30.61
C GLU A 120 -14.49 -15.01 -30.09
N GLN A 121 -14.28 -15.35 -28.82
CA GLN A 121 -14.87 -16.52 -28.16
C GLN A 121 -16.21 -16.24 -27.46
N GLY A 122 -16.67 -14.98 -27.46
CA GLY A 122 -17.88 -14.57 -26.74
C GLY A 122 -17.71 -14.63 -25.21
N VAL A 123 -16.48 -14.59 -24.70
CA VAL A 123 -16.20 -14.56 -23.26
C VAL A 123 -16.35 -13.12 -22.75
N ALA A 124 -17.26 -12.91 -21.80
CA ALA A 124 -17.37 -11.64 -21.09
C ALA A 124 -16.14 -11.41 -20.21
N TYR A 125 -15.62 -10.18 -20.23
CA TYR A 125 -14.42 -9.80 -19.51
C TYR A 125 -14.49 -8.35 -19.01
N ARG A 126 -13.73 -8.06 -17.94
CA ARG A 126 -13.49 -6.70 -17.43
C ARG A 126 -11.99 -6.42 -17.40
N PRO A 127 -11.48 -5.42 -18.14
CA PRO A 127 -10.08 -5.01 -18.04
C PRO A 127 -9.84 -4.18 -16.77
N PHE A 128 -8.63 -4.26 -16.23
CA PHE A 128 -8.11 -3.38 -15.18
C PHE A 128 -6.79 -2.75 -15.66
N TYR A 129 -6.52 -1.51 -15.26
CA TYR A 129 -5.29 -0.80 -15.62
C TYR A 129 -4.28 -0.69 -14.47
N ILE A 130 -4.73 -0.60 -13.22
CA ILE A 130 -3.84 -0.32 -12.07
C ILE A 130 -2.93 -1.51 -11.75
N VAL A 131 -3.48 -2.72 -11.87
CA VAL A 131 -2.76 -3.96 -12.12
C VAL A 131 -3.11 -4.37 -13.54
N ASN A 132 -2.12 -4.70 -14.35
CA ASN A 132 -2.36 -5.08 -15.74
C ASN A 132 -2.94 -6.50 -15.78
N MET A 133 -4.27 -6.59 -15.75
CA MET A 133 -5.01 -7.84 -15.67
C MET A 133 -6.39 -7.71 -16.31
N VAL A 134 -7.02 -8.86 -16.55
CA VAL A 134 -8.40 -8.96 -17.05
C VAL A 134 -9.16 -9.97 -16.19
N GLU A 135 -10.28 -9.57 -15.60
CA GLU A 135 -11.24 -10.50 -15.01
C GLU A 135 -12.03 -11.18 -16.15
N VAL A 136 -12.21 -12.49 -16.05
CA VAL A 136 -13.02 -13.29 -16.98
C VAL A 136 -13.92 -14.24 -16.21
N THR A 137 -15.04 -14.63 -16.80
CA THR A 137 -15.87 -15.74 -16.27
C THR A 137 -15.83 -16.93 -17.22
N GLY A 138 -15.48 -18.11 -16.72
CA GLY A 138 -15.37 -19.31 -17.56
C GLY A 138 -15.06 -20.60 -16.80
N ASP A 139 -14.74 -21.65 -17.56
CA ASP A 139 -14.54 -23.01 -17.07
C ASP A 139 -13.06 -23.45 -17.08
N ALA A 140 -12.82 -24.71 -16.71
CA ALA A 140 -11.47 -25.30 -16.73
C ALA A 140 -10.86 -25.31 -18.15
N SER A 141 -11.68 -25.39 -19.20
CA SER A 141 -11.25 -25.34 -20.60
C SER A 141 -10.70 -23.95 -20.97
N LEU A 142 -11.43 -22.89 -20.62
CA LEU A 142 -10.98 -21.50 -20.82
C LEU A 142 -9.69 -21.23 -20.02
N ALA A 143 -9.64 -21.62 -18.75
CA ALA A 143 -8.45 -21.47 -17.91
C ALA A 143 -7.24 -22.20 -18.53
N ALA A 144 -7.41 -23.43 -19.03
CA ALA A 144 -6.35 -24.17 -19.70
C ALA A 144 -5.87 -23.52 -21.01
N ALA A 145 -6.76 -22.85 -21.75
CA ALA A 145 -6.41 -22.10 -22.96
C ALA A 145 -5.65 -20.80 -22.63
N LEU A 146 -6.13 -20.03 -21.65
CA LEU A 146 -5.49 -18.80 -21.19
C LEU A 146 -4.06 -19.04 -20.66
N ARG A 147 -3.83 -20.16 -19.95
CA ARG A 147 -2.50 -20.53 -19.44
C ARG A 147 -1.47 -20.85 -20.53
N GLN A 148 -1.88 -21.05 -21.77
CA GLN A 148 -0.99 -21.27 -22.92
C GLN A 148 -0.57 -19.97 -23.60
N ARG A 149 -1.21 -18.84 -23.29
CA ARG A 149 -0.95 -17.55 -23.93
C ARG A 149 0.36 -16.93 -23.43
N PRO A 150 1.25 -16.46 -24.34
CA PRO A 150 2.60 -16.01 -23.96
C PRO A 150 2.61 -14.76 -23.07
N GLU A 151 1.59 -13.92 -23.12
CA GLU A 151 1.44 -12.69 -22.33
C GLU A 151 0.93 -12.91 -20.90
N VAL A 152 0.30 -14.07 -20.61
CA VAL A 152 -0.29 -14.37 -19.30
C VAL A 152 0.81 -14.79 -18.31
N ALA A 153 0.88 -14.10 -17.17
CA ALA A 153 1.80 -14.40 -16.08
C ALA A 153 1.23 -15.49 -15.16
N ARG A 154 -0.01 -15.30 -14.68
CA ARG A 154 -0.69 -16.23 -13.77
C ARG A 154 -2.21 -16.08 -13.86
N LEU A 155 -2.93 -17.13 -13.46
CA LEU A 155 -4.36 -17.05 -13.14
C LEU A 155 -4.55 -17.03 -11.62
N ALA A 156 -5.31 -16.06 -11.10
CA ALA A 156 -5.65 -15.91 -9.69
C ALA A 156 -7.16 -16.05 -9.44
N ALA A 157 -7.56 -16.41 -8.23
CA ALA A 157 -8.97 -16.64 -7.91
C ALA A 157 -9.74 -15.31 -7.79
N ASN A 158 -11.04 -15.35 -8.08
CA ASN A 158 -11.96 -14.25 -7.80
C ASN A 158 -13.30 -14.84 -7.34
N PRO A 159 -13.34 -15.40 -6.11
CA PRO A 159 -14.42 -16.27 -5.66
C PRO A 159 -15.78 -15.58 -5.73
N HIS A 160 -16.76 -16.29 -6.29
CA HIS A 160 -18.17 -15.97 -6.01
C HIS A 160 -18.50 -16.45 -4.59
N MET A 161 -18.35 -15.56 -3.62
CA MET A 161 -18.54 -15.88 -2.20
C MET A 161 -20.00 -16.28 -1.91
N PRO A 162 -20.29 -17.52 -1.49
CA PRO A 162 -21.65 -17.95 -1.21
C PRO A 162 -22.15 -17.29 0.07
N GLN A 163 -23.44 -16.91 0.05
CA GLN A 163 -24.13 -16.18 1.11
C GLN A 163 -24.21 -16.93 2.47
N GLN A 164 -23.68 -18.16 2.56
CA GLN A 164 -23.68 -19.01 3.76
C GLN A 164 -22.51 -18.77 4.74
N LEU A 165 -21.54 -17.91 4.40
CA LEU A 165 -20.61 -17.36 5.41
C LEU A 165 -21.26 -16.28 6.29
N ILE A 166 -22.47 -15.84 5.94
CA ILE A 166 -23.34 -15.00 6.76
C ILE A 166 -24.05 -15.91 7.77
N VAL A 167 -23.59 -15.87 9.03
CA VAL A 167 -24.37 -16.38 10.17
C VAL A 167 -24.87 -15.17 10.94
N ASP A 168 -26.19 -15.08 11.10
CA ASP A 168 -26.89 -14.00 11.80
C ASP A 168 -26.32 -13.75 13.20
N ASP A 169 -26.52 -12.53 13.72
CA ASP A 169 -26.03 -12.00 15.00
C ASP A 169 -26.68 -12.64 16.25
N ALA A 170 -26.67 -13.97 16.34
CA ALA A 170 -26.88 -14.68 17.59
C ALA A 170 -25.58 -14.67 18.43
N GLU A 171 -25.71 -14.35 19.72
CA GLU A 171 -24.65 -14.12 20.69
C GLU A 171 -23.46 -15.11 20.65
N PRO A 172 -22.24 -14.69 21.07
CA PRO A 172 -21.06 -15.54 21.09
C PRO A 172 -21.14 -16.63 22.18
N THR A 173 -21.88 -17.71 21.93
CA THR A 173 -21.67 -18.97 22.66
C THR A 173 -20.33 -19.55 22.23
N ALA A 174 -19.39 -19.63 23.16
CA ALA A 174 -18.04 -20.12 22.91
C ALA A 174 -18.03 -21.56 22.36
N VAL A 175 -17.83 -21.71 21.05
CA VAL A 175 -17.56 -22.98 20.38
C VAL A 175 -16.26 -22.82 19.56
N PRO A 176 -15.26 -23.69 19.74
CA PRO A 176 -14.03 -23.63 18.96
C PRO A 176 -14.27 -24.21 17.55
N SER A 177 -14.55 -23.34 16.58
CA SER A 177 -14.57 -23.69 15.15
C SER A 177 -13.17 -23.67 14.56
N THR A 178 -12.76 -24.76 13.89
CA THR A 178 -11.46 -24.90 13.22
C THR A 178 -11.46 -24.41 11.77
N GLU A 179 -12.46 -23.63 11.37
CA GLU A 179 -12.58 -23.00 10.05
C GLU A 179 -11.98 -21.58 10.09
N PRO A 180 -11.32 -21.09 9.02
CA PRO A 180 -10.84 -19.72 8.94
C PRO A 180 -12.00 -18.71 9.00
N LYS A 181 -11.86 -17.68 9.84
CA LYS A 181 -12.89 -16.64 10.05
C LYS A 181 -12.96 -15.67 8.85
N PRO A 182 -14.13 -15.10 8.51
CA PRO A 182 -14.23 -13.99 7.55
C PRO A 182 -13.54 -12.71 8.06
N ALA A 183 -12.96 -11.94 7.14
CA ALA A 183 -12.05 -10.81 7.44
C ALA A 183 -12.62 -9.78 8.44
N MET A 184 -13.88 -9.40 8.28
CA MET A 184 -14.52 -8.36 9.11
C MET A 184 -15.21 -8.91 10.38
N ARG A 185 -15.29 -10.24 10.57
CA ARG A 185 -16.13 -10.87 11.60
C ARG A 185 -15.49 -10.90 13.00
N THR A 186 -14.56 -9.99 13.24
CA THR A 186 -13.78 -9.81 14.48
C THR A 186 -14.02 -8.45 15.15
N VAL A 187 -14.84 -7.56 14.55
CA VAL A 187 -15.26 -6.32 15.19
C VAL A 187 -16.14 -6.67 16.40
N GLU A 188 -15.65 -6.38 17.61
CA GLU A 188 -16.39 -6.65 18.85
C GLU A 188 -17.33 -5.48 19.14
N LEU A 189 -18.63 -5.77 19.15
CA LEU A 189 -19.70 -4.77 19.17
C LEU A 189 -20.15 -4.53 20.61
N THR A 190 -19.58 -3.52 21.26
CA THR A 190 -19.71 -3.27 22.69
C THR A 190 -20.90 -2.36 23.04
N GLY A 191 -22.09 -2.97 23.10
CA GLY A 191 -23.26 -2.42 23.81
C GLY A 191 -24.04 -1.29 23.12
N THR A 192 -25.08 -0.84 23.82
CA THR A 192 -25.92 0.33 23.48
C THR A 192 -25.57 1.50 24.39
N THR A 193 -24.31 1.93 24.35
CA THR A 193 -23.84 3.07 25.13
C THR A 193 -24.58 4.34 24.68
N PRO A 194 -25.14 5.15 25.60
CA PRO A 194 -25.58 6.51 25.27
C PRO A 194 -24.41 7.33 24.69
N MET A 195 -24.72 8.43 23.98
CA MET A 195 -23.71 9.41 23.57
C MET A 195 -22.75 9.72 24.73
N PRO A 196 -21.43 9.70 24.51
CA PRO A 196 -20.47 10.07 25.54
C PRO A 196 -20.65 11.56 25.84
N ALA A 197 -20.85 11.93 27.11
CA ALA A 197 -21.08 13.32 27.54
C ALA A 197 -19.83 14.25 27.45
N SER A 198 -18.89 13.90 26.57
CA SER A 198 -17.60 14.55 26.34
C SER A 198 -16.99 13.99 25.05
N VAL A 199 -16.16 14.80 24.37
CA VAL A 199 -15.35 14.42 23.20
C VAL A 199 -14.78 12.98 23.33
N PRO A 200 -14.98 12.09 22.34
CA PRO A 200 -14.54 10.70 22.41
C PRO A 200 -13.07 10.55 22.78
N TYR A 201 -12.76 9.54 23.61
CA TYR A 201 -11.41 9.34 24.16
C TYR A 201 -10.34 9.20 23.08
N GLY A 202 -10.71 8.67 21.90
CA GLY A 202 -9.80 8.46 20.79
C GLY A 202 -9.28 9.76 20.14
N LEU A 203 -10.06 10.84 20.23
CA LEU A 203 -9.65 12.17 19.78
C LEU A 203 -8.76 12.83 20.84
N THR A 204 -9.11 12.69 22.13
CA THR A 204 -8.33 13.29 23.23
C THR A 204 -6.99 12.60 23.47
N ASN A 205 -6.92 11.26 23.35
CA ASN A 205 -5.66 10.51 23.55
C ASN A 205 -4.62 10.74 22.45
N THR A 206 -5.06 11.18 21.27
CA THR A 206 -4.17 11.46 20.13
C THR A 206 -3.72 12.91 20.10
N GLY A 207 -4.38 13.82 20.82
CA GLY A 207 -4.11 15.26 20.81
C GLY A 207 -4.82 16.03 19.68
N ALA A 208 -5.88 15.46 19.08
CA ALA A 208 -6.62 16.12 18.00
C ALA A 208 -7.27 17.47 18.43
N PRO A 209 -7.88 17.61 19.63
CA PRO A 209 -8.44 18.89 20.08
C PRO A 209 -7.43 20.04 20.17
N ASP A 210 -6.18 19.75 20.53
CA ASP A 210 -5.13 20.76 20.59
C ASP A 210 -4.75 21.23 19.17
N VAL A 211 -4.74 20.33 18.19
CA VAL A 211 -4.51 20.65 16.77
C VAL A 211 -5.68 21.46 16.18
N TRP A 212 -6.93 21.16 16.56
CA TRP A 212 -8.08 22.00 16.20
C TRP A 212 -7.96 23.40 16.81
N ALA A 213 -7.44 23.52 18.04
CA ALA A 213 -7.19 24.82 18.69
C ALA A 213 -6.09 25.65 18.01
N LEU A 214 -5.19 25.03 17.24
CA LEU A 214 -4.25 25.72 16.33
C LEU A 214 -4.91 26.19 15.02
N GLY A 215 -6.18 25.83 14.77
CA GLY A 215 -6.92 26.16 13.55
C GLY A 215 -6.82 25.12 12.44
N TYR A 216 -6.37 23.90 12.74
CA TYR A 216 -6.21 22.81 11.79
C TYR A 216 -7.20 21.70 12.09
N GLU A 217 -8.21 21.54 11.24
CA GLU A 217 -9.35 20.63 11.42
C GLU A 217 -9.52 19.69 10.21
N GLY A 218 -8.52 19.62 9.31
CA GLY A 218 -8.56 18.80 8.09
C GLY A 218 -8.97 19.56 6.82
N GLN A 219 -9.12 20.89 6.90
CA GLN A 219 -9.55 21.71 5.77
C GLN A 219 -8.71 21.48 4.49
N GLY A 220 -9.40 21.39 3.35
CA GLY A 220 -8.78 21.16 2.04
C GLY A 220 -8.33 19.71 1.78
N ILE A 221 -8.36 18.84 2.78
CA ILE A 221 -8.03 17.42 2.61
C ILE A 221 -9.28 16.62 2.26
N VAL A 222 -9.08 15.55 1.47
CA VAL A 222 -10.12 14.60 1.06
C VAL A 222 -9.66 13.22 1.48
N VAL A 223 -10.35 12.62 2.44
CA VAL A 223 -10.14 11.22 2.82
C VAL A 223 -11.04 10.31 1.98
N ALA A 224 -10.68 9.05 1.83
CA ALA A 224 -11.46 8.05 1.15
C ALA A 224 -11.69 6.84 2.04
N SER A 225 -12.90 6.29 1.95
CA SER A 225 -13.22 4.98 2.51
C SER A 225 -13.34 3.96 1.38
N GLN A 226 -12.67 2.81 1.52
CA GLN A 226 -13.02 1.60 0.78
C GLN A 226 -13.54 0.59 1.80
N ASP A 227 -14.85 0.34 1.82
CA ASP A 227 -15.47 -0.41 2.92
C ASP A 227 -16.80 -1.09 2.50
N THR A 228 -17.62 -1.55 3.46
CA THR A 228 -19.01 -2.03 3.24
C THR A 228 -19.94 -0.97 2.65
N GLY A 229 -19.52 0.28 2.75
CA GLY A 229 -20.11 1.43 2.10
C GLY A 229 -20.28 2.61 3.06
N VAL A 230 -21.13 3.58 2.71
CA VAL A 230 -21.42 4.72 3.61
C VAL A 230 -22.90 5.12 3.48
N GLU A 231 -23.59 5.28 4.61
CA GLU A 231 -24.88 5.97 4.69
C GLU A 231 -24.65 7.49 4.55
N TRP A 232 -24.59 7.96 3.30
CA TRP A 232 -24.07 9.30 2.96
C TRP A 232 -24.92 10.47 3.48
N ASP A 233 -26.22 10.26 3.70
CA ASP A 233 -27.16 11.25 4.19
C ASP A 233 -27.30 11.25 5.71
N HIS A 234 -26.55 10.37 6.40
CA HIS A 234 -26.38 10.39 7.85
C HIS A 234 -26.01 11.81 8.33
N PRO A 235 -26.71 12.39 9.34
CA PRO A 235 -26.51 13.77 9.78
C PRO A 235 -25.04 14.12 10.02
N ALA A 236 -24.29 13.21 10.65
CA ALA A 236 -22.89 13.42 10.97
C ALA A 236 -21.88 13.28 9.82
N LEU A 237 -22.30 12.86 8.62
CA LEU A 237 -21.41 12.60 7.48
C LEU A 237 -21.76 13.43 6.23
N LYS A 238 -23.03 13.85 6.12
CA LYS A 238 -23.58 14.48 4.92
C LYS A 238 -22.90 15.79 4.54
N THR A 239 -22.66 16.67 5.51
CA THR A 239 -21.94 17.95 5.35
C THR A 239 -20.51 17.73 4.86
N HIS A 240 -19.90 16.60 5.22
CA HIS A 240 -18.52 16.23 4.86
C HIS A 240 -18.41 15.48 3.54
N TYR A 241 -19.52 15.03 2.95
CA TYR A 241 -19.47 14.35 1.67
C TYR A 241 -19.01 15.31 0.56
N ARG A 242 -17.96 14.95 -0.19
CA ARG A 242 -17.43 15.82 -1.26
C ARG A 242 -18.47 16.11 -2.36
N GLY A 243 -19.42 15.20 -2.54
CA GLY A 243 -20.54 15.36 -3.47
C GLY A 243 -21.68 16.24 -2.96
N TRP A 244 -21.69 16.66 -1.69
CA TRP A 244 -22.75 17.50 -1.13
C TRP A 244 -22.45 19.00 -1.32
N ASN A 245 -23.41 19.74 -1.90
CA ASN A 245 -23.36 21.19 -1.98
C ASN A 245 -24.31 21.81 -0.95
N GLU A 246 -23.74 22.34 0.13
CA GLU A 246 -24.47 23.00 1.20
C GLU A 246 -25.20 24.29 0.75
N SER A 247 -24.70 24.96 -0.29
CA SER A 247 -25.23 26.27 -0.71
C SER A 247 -26.59 26.20 -1.43
N ASP A 248 -26.91 25.07 -2.05
CA ASP A 248 -28.18 24.84 -2.77
C ASP A 248 -28.89 23.54 -2.35
N GLY A 249 -28.28 22.73 -1.48
CA GLY A 249 -28.83 21.46 -1.00
C GLY A 249 -28.79 20.32 -2.03
N THR A 250 -28.01 20.46 -3.10
CA THR A 250 -27.87 19.41 -4.13
C THR A 250 -26.78 18.40 -3.77
N VAL A 251 -26.86 17.22 -4.39
CA VAL A 251 -25.85 16.17 -4.27
C VAL A 251 -25.44 15.66 -5.65
N ASN A 252 -24.13 15.50 -5.85
CA ASN A 252 -23.55 14.84 -7.01
C ASN A 252 -22.69 13.65 -6.56
N HIS A 253 -23.21 12.44 -6.75
CA HIS A 253 -22.47 11.23 -6.41
C HIS A 253 -21.41 10.84 -7.44
N VAL A 254 -21.54 11.32 -8.70
CA VAL A 254 -20.59 11.02 -9.77
C VAL A 254 -19.22 11.56 -9.40
N TYR A 255 -18.17 10.74 -9.56
CA TYR A 255 -16.79 11.02 -9.12
C TYR A 255 -16.59 11.16 -7.60
N ASN A 256 -17.63 10.91 -6.79
CA ASN A 256 -17.59 10.96 -5.32
C ASN A 256 -18.00 9.63 -4.67
N TRP A 257 -18.55 8.72 -5.45
CA TRP A 257 -18.94 7.37 -5.06
C TRP A 257 -18.80 6.37 -6.19
N PHE A 258 -18.44 5.13 -5.85
CA PHE A 258 -18.49 3.96 -6.72
C PHE A 258 -18.94 2.71 -5.94
N ASP A 259 -19.72 1.83 -6.55
CA ASP A 259 -20.07 0.53 -5.98
C ASP A 259 -19.48 -0.59 -6.85
N ALA A 260 -18.44 -1.27 -6.32
CA ALA A 260 -17.74 -2.31 -7.06
C ALA A 260 -18.57 -3.61 -7.23
N TRP A 261 -19.71 -3.70 -6.54
CA TRP A 261 -20.68 -4.79 -6.65
C TRP A 261 -21.92 -4.41 -7.49
N ASP A 262 -21.98 -3.16 -7.96
CA ASP A 262 -23.09 -2.60 -8.73
C ASP A 262 -24.46 -2.88 -8.07
N VAL A 263 -25.50 -3.25 -8.82
CA VAL A 263 -26.82 -3.57 -8.26
C VAL A 263 -26.92 -5.02 -7.72
N ALA A 264 -25.86 -5.84 -7.86
CA ALA A 264 -25.93 -7.29 -7.73
C ALA A 264 -26.05 -7.78 -6.26
N GLY A 265 -27.28 -7.97 -5.80
CA GLY A 265 -27.59 -8.36 -4.43
C GLY A 265 -27.38 -7.20 -3.44
N ARG A 266 -27.66 -5.99 -3.90
CA ARG A 266 -27.79 -4.79 -3.07
C ARG A 266 -29.05 -4.87 -2.18
N PRO A 267 -29.01 -4.47 -0.90
CA PRO A 267 -30.19 -4.51 -0.04
C PRO A 267 -31.35 -3.63 -0.53
N ALA A 268 -32.59 -4.06 -0.24
CA ALA A 268 -33.80 -3.35 -0.66
C ALA A 268 -34.04 -2.01 0.06
N PHE A 269 -33.29 -1.71 1.13
CA PHE A 269 -33.30 -0.39 1.78
C PHE A 269 -32.34 0.61 1.12
N CYS A 270 -31.39 0.15 0.30
CA CYS A 270 -30.58 1.02 -0.53
C CYS A 270 -31.38 1.53 -1.74
N SER A 271 -30.86 2.59 -2.38
CA SER A 271 -31.28 2.93 -3.74
C SER A 271 -31.09 1.74 -4.70
N ALA A 272 -31.91 1.67 -5.76
CA ALA A 272 -31.67 0.74 -6.86
C ALA A 272 -30.56 1.23 -7.81
N ASP A 273 -30.19 2.51 -7.75
CA ASP A 273 -29.11 3.11 -8.54
C ASP A 273 -27.78 3.02 -7.79
N ALA A 274 -26.86 2.19 -8.29
CA ALA A 274 -25.53 1.96 -7.71
C ALA A 274 -24.65 3.22 -7.64
N GLN A 275 -24.98 4.28 -8.40
CA GLN A 275 -24.29 5.56 -8.29
C GLN A 275 -24.61 6.31 -6.99
N VAL A 276 -25.72 6.03 -6.31
CA VAL A 276 -26.04 6.57 -4.96
C VAL A 276 -25.29 5.76 -3.90
N PRO A 277 -24.66 6.33 -2.87
CA PRO A 277 -24.05 5.57 -1.79
C PRO A 277 -25.05 4.75 -0.98
N CYS A 278 -24.58 3.60 -0.47
CA CYS A 278 -25.25 2.84 0.57
C CYS A 278 -24.19 2.05 1.35
N ASP A 279 -24.47 1.76 2.62
CA ASP A 279 -23.73 0.82 3.45
C ASP A 279 -24.66 -0.35 3.77
N ASP A 280 -24.24 -1.58 3.49
CA ASP A 280 -25.05 -2.79 3.75
C ASP A 280 -24.77 -3.46 5.10
N ASN A 281 -23.91 -2.85 5.94
CA ASN A 281 -23.47 -3.41 7.21
C ASN A 281 -23.45 -2.39 8.37
N GLY A 282 -22.97 -1.16 8.10
CA GLY A 282 -22.75 -0.09 9.08
C GLY A 282 -21.28 0.16 9.43
N HIS A 283 -20.39 -0.80 9.12
CA HIS A 283 -18.97 -0.70 9.39
C HIS A 283 -18.31 0.50 8.68
N GLY A 284 -18.51 0.66 7.36
CA GLY A 284 -17.95 1.78 6.62
C GLY A 284 -18.49 3.15 7.03
N THR A 285 -19.75 3.22 7.47
CA THR A 285 -20.34 4.42 8.08
C THR A 285 -19.60 4.79 9.38
N HIS A 286 -19.25 3.79 10.21
CA HIS A 286 -18.48 3.97 11.44
C HIS A 286 -17.04 4.43 11.21
N THR A 287 -16.37 3.86 10.19
CA THR A 287 -15.00 4.25 9.86
C THR A 287 -14.92 5.66 9.29
N VAL A 288 -15.86 6.10 8.44
CA VAL A 288 -15.93 7.50 7.97
C VAL A 288 -16.26 8.47 9.11
N GLY A 289 -17.18 8.12 10.01
CA GLY A 289 -17.46 8.93 11.20
C GLY A 289 -16.23 9.11 12.09
N THR A 290 -15.39 8.08 12.23
CA THR A 290 -14.14 8.15 13.01
C THR A 290 -13.08 9.02 12.32
N MET A 291 -13.07 9.07 10.98
CA MET A 291 -12.17 9.96 10.24
C MET A 291 -12.53 11.44 10.41
N LEU A 292 -13.82 11.80 10.31
CA LEU A 292 -14.21 13.22 10.18
C LEU A 292 -15.64 13.60 10.64
N GLY A 293 -16.41 12.72 11.28
CA GLY A 293 -17.80 13.03 11.63
C GLY A 293 -17.93 14.13 12.70
N ASP A 294 -18.98 14.94 12.60
CA ASP A 294 -19.48 15.83 13.67
C ASP A 294 -21.02 15.76 13.69
N ASP A 295 -21.69 15.82 14.84
CA ASP A 295 -23.16 15.92 14.86
C ASP A 295 -23.58 17.40 14.82
N PRO A 296 -24.18 17.90 13.72
CA PRO A 296 -24.62 19.29 13.61
C PRO A 296 -25.82 19.63 14.52
N ASN A 297 -26.49 18.64 15.11
CA ASN A 297 -27.64 18.87 15.99
C ASN A 297 -27.21 19.19 17.44
N ASP A 298 -26.15 18.53 17.92
CA ASP A 298 -25.62 18.66 19.29
C ASP A 298 -24.23 19.32 19.37
N ALA A 299 -23.64 19.65 18.21
CA ALA A 299 -22.32 20.29 18.05
C ALA A 299 -21.13 19.47 18.60
N GLU A 300 -21.25 18.14 18.62
CA GLU A 300 -20.21 17.23 19.10
C GLU A 300 -19.34 16.68 17.95
N ILE A 301 -18.02 16.75 18.11
CA ILE A 301 -17.07 16.19 17.13
C ILE A 301 -16.84 14.71 17.45
N LEU A 302 -17.08 13.84 16.46
CA LEU A 302 -16.95 12.39 16.55
C LEU A 302 -15.64 11.88 15.93
N GLY A 303 -15.18 12.55 14.88
CA GLY A 303 -14.01 12.17 14.09
C GLY A 303 -12.82 13.10 14.24
N MET A 304 -11.67 12.63 13.77
CA MET A 304 -10.39 13.34 13.90
C MET A 304 -10.31 14.66 13.12
N ALA A 305 -10.92 14.74 11.93
CA ALA A 305 -10.72 15.84 10.98
C ALA A 305 -12.05 16.45 10.48
N PRO A 306 -12.82 17.16 11.33
CA PRO A 306 -14.19 17.61 11.05
C PRO A 306 -14.35 18.68 9.95
N LYS A 307 -13.26 19.12 9.30
CA LYS A 307 -13.29 20.00 8.11
C LYS A 307 -12.68 19.37 6.86
N ALA A 308 -12.29 18.10 6.92
CA ALA A 308 -11.99 17.32 5.73
C ALA A 308 -13.27 17.02 4.93
N LYS A 309 -13.12 16.53 3.70
CA LYS A 309 -14.22 15.93 2.94
C LYS A 309 -13.98 14.44 2.71
N TRP A 310 -15.04 13.65 2.47
CA TRP A 310 -14.90 12.24 2.10
C TRP A 310 -15.44 11.91 0.71
N ILE A 311 -14.84 10.88 0.11
CA ILE A 311 -15.42 10.05 -0.96
C ILE A 311 -15.41 8.59 -0.53
N GLY A 312 -16.24 7.76 -1.17
CA GLY A 312 -16.40 6.36 -0.79
C GLY A 312 -16.35 5.41 -1.98
N CYS A 313 -15.93 4.19 -1.73
CA CYS A 313 -16.16 3.07 -2.62
C CYS A 313 -16.60 1.84 -1.83
N ARG A 314 -17.67 1.18 -2.27
CA ARG A 314 -18.10 -0.08 -1.68
C ARG A 314 -17.32 -1.24 -2.31
N ASN A 315 -16.24 -1.66 -1.65
CA ASN A 315 -15.43 -2.81 -2.04
C ASN A 315 -15.98 -4.12 -1.43
N MET A 316 -16.75 -4.05 -0.35
CA MET A 316 -17.25 -5.22 0.37
C MET A 316 -18.77 -5.28 0.40
N LYS A 317 -19.29 -6.50 0.37
CA LYS A 317 -20.71 -6.81 0.48
C LYS A 317 -20.95 -7.55 1.79
N ASN A 318 -21.61 -6.88 2.73
CA ASN A 318 -21.78 -7.33 4.12
C ASN A 318 -20.46 -7.81 4.76
N GLY A 319 -19.40 -7.02 4.59
CA GLY A 319 -18.08 -7.29 5.19
C GLY A 319 -17.24 -8.39 4.51
N VAL A 320 -17.57 -8.78 3.28
CA VAL A 320 -16.78 -9.71 2.46
C VAL A 320 -16.44 -9.07 1.11
N GLY A 321 -15.17 -9.10 0.72
CA GLY A 321 -14.68 -8.59 -0.56
C GLY A 321 -14.17 -9.69 -1.50
N THR A 322 -13.55 -9.24 -2.59
CA THR A 322 -12.83 -10.08 -3.57
C THR A 322 -11.70 -9.26 -4.21
N PRO A 323 -10.63 -9.88 -4.73
CA PRO A 323 -9.60 -9.20 -5.51
C PRO A 323 -10.16 -8.22 -6.55
N ALA A 324 -11.14 -8.61 -7.38
CA ALA A 324 -11.71 -7.70 -8.38
C ALA A 324 -12.39 -6.46 -7.76
N SER A 325 -13.11 -6.61 -6.64
CA SER A 325 -13.82 -5.50 -5.99
C SER A 325 -12.88 -4.54 -5.25
N TYR A 326 -11.85 -5.05 -4.58
CA TYR A 326 -10.77 -4.24 -4.00
C TYR A 326 -10.04 -3.43 -5.08
N ILE A 327 -9.60 -4.10 -6.15
CA ILE A 327 -8.81 -3.47 -7.21
C ILE A 327 -9.65 -2.42 -7.97
N ALA A 328 -10.93 -2.69 -8.21
CA ALA A 328 -11.88 -1.73 -8.78
C ALA A 328 -11.99 -0.42 -7.97
N CYS A 329 -12.04 -0.53 -6.64
CA CYS A 329 -12.08 0.64 -5.77
C CYS A 329 -10.74 1.41 -5.78
N PHE A 330 -9.60 0.73 -5.89
CA PHE A 330 -8.32 1.42 -6.07
C PHE A 330 -8.17 2.12 -7.42
N GLU A 331 -8.72 1.58 -8.52
CA GLU A 331 -8.83 2.33 -9.78
C GLU A 331 -9.63 3.63 -9.56
N PHE A 332 -10.79 3.53 -8.92
CA PHE A 332 -11.63 4.68 -8.62
C PHE A 332 -10.92 5.69 -7.71
N MET A 333 -10.10 5.25 -6.75
CA MET A 333 -9.31 6.18 -5.93
C MET A 333 -8.13 6.81 -6.71
N LEU A 334 -7.52 6.13 -7.69
CA LEU A 334 -6.47 6.78 -8.50
C LEU A 334 -7.05 7.84 -9.44
N ALA A 335 -8.21 7.57 -10.04
CA ALA A 335 -8.87 8.47 -10.97
C ALA A 335 -10.38 8.20 -10.97
N PRO A 336 -11.18 8.90 -10.13
CA PRO A 336 -12.61 8.69 -10.05
C PRO A 336 -13.31 8.73 -11.41
N TYR A 337 -14.23 7.80 -11.64
CA TYR A 337 -15.01 7.61 -12.87
C TYR A 337 -16.50 7.39 -12.52
N PRO A 338 -17.46 7.59 -13.45
CA PRO A 338 -18.88 7.36 -13.18
C PRO A 338 -19.20 5.85 -13.06
N GLN A 339 -20.24 5.50 -12.31
CA GLN A 339 -20.78 4.14 -12.30
C GLN A 339 -21.16 3.72 -13.73
N GLY A 340 -20.59 2.61 -14.22
CA GLY A 340 -20.79 2.12 -15.59
C GLY A 340 -19.96 2.82 -16.68
N GLY A 341 -19.07 3.76 -16.34
CA GLY A 341 -18.06 4.30 -17.26
C GLY A 341 -16.88 3.34 -17.50
N ASP A 342 -16.04 3.66 -18.50
CA ASP A 342 -14.77 2.96 -18.72
C ASP A 342 -13.69 3.62 -17.84
N PRO A 343 -13.12 2.91 -16.84
CA PRO A 343 -12.14 3.48 -15.92
C PRO A 343 -10.86 3.95 -16.62
N ALA A 344 -10.56 3.47 -17.83
CA ALA A 344 -9.38 3.86 -18.60
C ALA A 344 -9.59 5.07 -19.53
N THR A 345 -10.81 5.59 -19.65
CA THR A 345 -11.11 6.82 -20.44
C THR A 345 -11.85 7.89 -19.65
N ASP A 346 -12.67 7.49 -18.69
CA ASP A 346 -13.61 8.36 -17.97
C ASP A 346 -13.12 8.74 -16.57
N GLY A 347 -11.88 8.35 -16.22
CA GLY A 347 -11.22 8.62 -14.94
C GLY A 347 -10.60 10.02 -14.85
N HIS A 348 -10.83 10.67 -13.70
CA HIS A 348 -10.39 12.03 -13.37
C HIS A 348 -9.32 12.04 -12.26
N PRO A 349 -8.02 11.89 -12.57
CA PRO A 349 -6.94 11.81 -11.55
C PRO A 349 -6.82 13.08 -10.68
N GLU A 350 -7.28 14.23 -11.14
CA GLU A 350 -7.35 15.46 -10.35
C GLU A 350 -8.37 15.39 -9.19
N LEU A 351 -9.32 14.44 -9.26
CA LEU A 351 -10.32 14.17 -8.23
C LEU A 351 -9.90 13.04 -7.27
N ALA A 352 -8.70 12.50 -7.37
CA ALA A 352 -8.19 11.48 -6.46
C ALA A 352 -8.14 11.97 -4.99
N PRO A 353 -8.42 11.12 -3.98
CA PRO A 353 -8.35 11.47 -2.56
C PRO A 353 -6.91 11.55 -2.08
N HIS A 354 -6.70 12.27 -0.98
CA HIS A 354 -5.40 12.48 -0.37
C HIS A 354 -4.95 11.26 0.46
N VAL A 355 -5.90 10.62 1.15
CA VAL A 355 -5.67 9.49 2.06
C VAL A 355 -6.77 8.45 1.81
N ILE A 356 -6.44 7.16 1.83
CA ILE A 356 -7.38 6.04 1.73
C ILE A 356 -7.32 5.24 3.03
N ASN A 357 -8.44 5.10 3.71
CA ASN A 357 -8.62 4.22 4.86
C ASN A 357 -9.12 2.84 4.40
N ASN A 358 -8.46 1.78 4.87
CA ASN A 358 -8.74 0.39 4.54
C ASN A 358 -8.88 -0.41 5.85
N SER A 359 -10.08 -0.39 6.43
CA SER A 359 -10.39 -1.05 7.71
C SER A 359 -10.72 -2.54 7.54
N TRP A 360 -10.05 -3.21 6.61
CA TRP A 360 -10.29 -4.58 6.14
C TRP A 360 -8.97 -5.28 5.77
N SER A 361 -9.04 -6.60 5.59
CA SER A 361 -7.99 -7.41 4.97
C SER A 361 -8.56 -8.21 3.79
N CYS A 362 -7.69 -8.64 2.88
CA CYS A 362 -8.02 -9.56 1.80
C CYS A 362 -7.33 -10.90 2.08
N PRO A 363 -7.97 -11.81 2.83
CA PRO A 363 -7.41 -13.12 3.17
C PRO A 363 -7.48 -14.11 2.00
N PRO A 364 -6.80 -15.27 2.09
CA PRO A 364 -6.95 -16.38 1.15
C PRO A 364 -8.38 -16.90 0.99
N SER A 365 -9.26 -16.71 2.00
CA SER A 365 -10.68 -17.05 1.89
C SER A 365 -11.46 -16.16 0.92
N GLU A 366 -10.95 -14.96 0.61
CA GLU A 366 -11.52 -14.04 -0.39
C GLU A 366 -10.80 -14.12 -1.75
N GLY A 367 -9.79 -14.99 -1.88
CA GLY A 367 -9.06 -15.24 -3.14
C GLY A 367 -7.69 -14.56 -3.24
N CYS A 368 -7.28 -13.80 -2.23
CA CYS A 368 -5.98 -13.12 -2.21
C CYS A 368 -4.80 -14.03 -1.85
N ASP A 369 -3.63 -13.60 -2.32
CA ASP A 369 -2.29 -14.05 -1.94
C ASP A 369 -1.42 -12.84 -1.55
N ALA A 370 -0.22 -13.09 -1.01
CA ALA A 370 0.69 -12.03 -0.57
C ALA A 370 0.96 -10.98 -1.68
N ASP A 371 1.00 -11.37 -2.94
CA ASP A 371 1.30 -10.47 -4.07
C ASP A 371 0.08 -9.69 -4.59
N SER A 372 -1.14 -9.97 -4.10
CA SER A 372 -2.39 -9.58 -4.77
C SER A 372 -2.64 -8.07 -4.86
N LEU A 373 -2.17 -7.28 -3.88
CA LEU A 373 -2.44 -5.84 -3.79
C LEU A 373 -1.15 -4.99 -3.66
N GLN A 374 0.04 -5.57 -3.78
CA GLN A 374 1.32 -4.87 -3.54
C GLN A 374 1.55 -3.71 -4.51
N GLN A 375 1.51 -3.99 -5.82
CA GLN A 375 1.70 -2.99 -6.89
C GLN A 375 0.72 -1.81 -6.77
N ILE A 376 -0.46 -2.04 -6.18
CA ILE A 376 -1.49 -1.02 -6.00
C ILE A 376 -1.09 -0.03 -4.92
N VAL A 377 -0.63 -0.50 -3.76
CA VAL A 377 -0.19 0.42 -2.70
C VAL A 377 1.09 1.15 -3.06
N GLU A 378 1.99 0.51 -3.80
CA GLU A 378 3.16 1.16 -4.40
C GLU A 378 2.73 2.24 -5.41
N THR A 379 1.72 1.97 -6.24
CA THR A 379 1.14 2.96 -7.17
C THR A 379 0.49 4.14 -6.44
N MET A 380 -0.26 3.88 -5.36
CA MET A 380 -0.87 4.93 -4.53
C MET A 380 0.21 5.81 -3.88
N ARG A 381 1.24 5.18 -3.31
CA ARG A 381 2.40 5.87 -2.72
C ARG A 381 3.10 6.76 -3.74
N ALA A 382 3.42 6.23 -4.92
CA ALA A 382 4.02 6.96 -6.04
C ALA A 382 3.15 8.16 -6.48
N ALA A 383 1.83 7.97 -6.53
CA ALA A 383 0.84 9.02 -6.83
C ALA A 383 0.69 10.08 -5.74
N GLY A 384 1.31 9.92 -4.57
CA GLY A 384 1.16 10.82 -3.43
C GLY A 384 -0.21 10.67 -2.74
N ILE A 385 -0.73 9.44 -2.69
CA ILE A 385 -1.96 9.08 -1.98
C ILE A 385 -1.56 8.16 -0.83
N MET A 386 -1.85 8.55 0.41
CA MET A 386 -1.47 7.75 1.58
C MET A 386 -2.44 6.59 1.79
N VAL A 387 -1.92 5.36 1.84
CA VAL A 387 -2.71 4.16 2.15
C VAL A 387 -2.56 3.83 3.63
N VAL A 388 -3.65 3.92 4.37
CA VAL A 388 -3.74 3.53 5.79
C VAL A 388 -4.57 2.27 5.89
N ALA A 389 -4.16 1.32 6.74
CA ALA A 389 -4.85 0.04 6.90
C ALA A 389 -4.94 -0.43 8.36
N SER A 390 -5.96 -1.23 8.66
CA SER A 390 -6.07 -1.97 9.92
C SER A 390 -5.09 -3.16 9.93
N ALA A 391 -4.34 -3.33 11.02
CA ALA A 391 -3.32 -4.39 11.10
C ALA A 391 -3.88 -5.84 11.20
N GLY A 392 -5.17 -6.00 11.51
CA GLY A 392 -5.81 -7.30 11.75
C GLY A 392 -6.23 -7.49 13.22
N ASN A 393 -7.11 -8.45 13.48
CA ASN A 393 -7.71 -8.73 14.79
C ASN A 393 -7.46 -10.18 15.26
N GLU A 394 -6.37 -10.80 14.80
CA GLU A 394 -5.99 -12.20 15.00
C GLU A 394 -4.99 -12.36 16.16
N GLY A 395 -4.66 -11.26 16.84
CA GLY A 395 -3.81 -11.23 18.02
C GLY A 395 -4.36 -12.00 19.23
N SER A 396 -3.46 -12.35 20.14
CA SER A 396 -3.76 -13.06 21.40
C SER A 396 -2.84 -12.54 22.52
N PRO A 397 -3.25 -12.57 23.80
CA PRO A 397 -2.38 -12.24 24.94
C PRO A 397 -1.18 -13.19 25.17
N SER A 398 -1.05 -14.25 24.37
CA SER A 398 0.05 -15.23 24.42
C SER A 398 1.12 -14.95 23.36
N ALA A 399 2.31 -15.53 23.50
CA ALA A 399 3.37 -15.44 22.47
C ALA A 399 2.97 -16.01 21.09
N SER A 400 1.86 -16.76 21.02
CA SER A 400 1.21 -17.19 19.78
C SER A 400 0.29 -16.12 19.15
N GLY A 401 0.27 -14.90 19.69
CA GLY A 401 -0.46 -13.73 19.20
C GLY A 401 0.39 -12.76 18.39
N CYS A 402 1.60 -13.18 18.02
CA CYS A 402 2.56 -12.54 17.13
C CYS A 402 2.60 -13.28 15.78
N GLN A 403 3.15 -12.66 14.74
CA GLN A 403 3.07 -13.15 13.34
C GLN A 403 1.62 -13.28 12.86
N THR A 404 0.79 -12.29 13.24
CA THR A 404 -0.66 -12.23 12.98
C THR A 404 -1.05 -11.11 12.01
N VAL A 405 -0.12 -10.22 11.63
CA VAL A 405 -0.25 -9.38 10.43
C VAL A 405 0.14 -10.24 9.22
N VAL A 406 -0.83 -10.97 8.66
CA VAL A 406 -0.59 -12.03 7.66
C VAL A 406 -1.28 -11.83 6.31
N ASP A 407 -2.29 -10.97 6.24
CA ASP A 407 -3.07 -10.73 5.03
C ASP A 407 -2.79 -9.33 4.43
N PRO A 408 -2.82 -9.18 3.10
CA PRO A 408 -3.02 -7.88 2.47
C PRO A 408 -4.22 -7.15 3.10
N ILE A 409 -4.26 -5.83 3.16
CA ILE A 409 -3.31 -4.88 2.58
C ILE A 409 -2.21 -4.45 3.57
N ALA A 410 -2.29 -4.89 4.83
CA ALA A 410 -1.48 -4.40 5.95
C ALA A 410 -0.05 -4.97 6.04
N ILE A 411 0.25 -6.04 5.30
CA ILE A 411 1.60 -6.65 5.27
C ILE A 411 2.65 -5.80 4.56
N TYR A 412 2.25 -4.93 3.62
CA TYR A 412 3.17 -4.26 2.71
C TYR A 412 4.00 -3.15 3.36
N ASP A 413 5.17 -2.89 2.78
CA ASP A 413 6.03 -1.77 3.14
C ASP A 413 5.34 -0.42 2.86
N ALA A 414 4.74 -0.29 1.68
CA ALA A 414 4.05 0.92 1.22
C ALA A 414 2.68 1.20 1.88
N THR A 415 2.20 0.30 2.75
CA THR A 415 0.96 0.50 3.54
C THR A 415 1.30 0.95 4.96
N PHE A 416 0.62 1.97 5.45
CA PHE A 416 0.74 2.42 6.84
C PHE A 416 -0.30 1.69 7.73
N SER A 417 0.15 0.67 8.45
CA SER A 417 -0.68 -0.33 9.13
C SER A 417 -0.80 -0.06 10.62
N ILE A 418 -2.02 -0.06 11.14
CA ILE A 418 -2.36 0.48 12.47
C ILE A 418 -2.93 -0.60 13.39
N GLY A 419 -2.28 -0.79 14.54
CA GLY A 419 -2.77 -1.62 15.65
C GLY A 419 -3.70 -0.86 16.60
N ALA A 420 -4.46 -1.58 17.43
CA ALA A 420 -5.48 -1.01 18.31
C ALA A 420 -5.04 -0.98 19.78
N HIS A 421 -5.30 0.13 20.46
CA HIS A 421 -5.15 0.25 21.92
C HIS A 421 -6.41 0.79 22.62
N ASP A 422 -6.52 0.50 23.93
CA ASP A 422 -7.60 0.93 24.82
C ASP A 422 -7.43 2.39 25.31
N VAL A 423 -8.39 2.88 26.10
CA VAL A 423 -8.38 4.21 26.72
C VAL A 423 -7.19 4.50 27.65
N ASN A 424 -6.49 3.47 28.11
CA ASN A 424 -5.28 3.59 28.93
C ASN A 424 -3.99 3.52 28.09
N GLY A 425 -4.11 3.26 26.78
CA GLY A 425 -2.99 3.00 25.88
C GLY A 425 -2.43 1.57 25.91
N ASN A 426 -3.14 0.61 26.53
CA ASN A 426 -2.77 -0.81 26.46
C ASN A 426 -3.17 -1.38 25.10
N ILE A 427 -2.31 -2.19 24.49
CA ILE A 427 -2.62 -2.94 23.27
C ILE A 427 -3.87 -3.80 23.48
N ALA A 428 -4.80 -3.73 22.54
CA ALA A 428 -5.97 -4.62 22.54
C ALA A 428 -5.51 -6.08 22.40
N SER A 429 -6.17 -7.00 23.11
CA SER A 429 -5.83 -8.44 23.07
C SER A 429 -5.83 -8.95 21.62
N PHE A 430 -6.88 -8.63 20.88
CA PHE A 430 -7.11 -8.98 19.48
C PHE A 430 -6.16 -8.30 18.49
N SER A 431 -5.53 -7.17 18.81
CA SER A 431 -4.74 -6.42 17.81
C SER A 431 -3.64 -7.31 17.24
N SER A 432 -3.61 -7.50 15.91
CA SER A 432 -2.56 -8.26 15.24
C SER A 432 -1.19 -7.60 15.41
N ARG A 433 -0.15 -8.43 15.40
CA ARG A 433 1.24 -8.12 15.76
C ARG A 433 2.19 -8.77 14.77
N GLY A 434 3.31 -8.12 14.48
CA GLY A 434 4.34 -8.64 13.58
C GLY A 434 5.20 -9.76 14.20
N PRO A 435 6.33 -10.10 13.57
CA PRO A 435 6.75 -9.64 12.25
C PRO A 435 5.85 -10.16 11.13
N VAL A 436 5.86 -9.49 9.98
CA VAL A 436 5.28 -10.03 8.74
C VAL A 436 6.17 -11.17 8.24
N THR A 437 5.63 -12.38 8.13
CA THR A 437 6.39 -13.58 7.73
C THR A 437 5.93 -14.19 6.40
N ILE A 438 4.75 -13.82 5.90
CA ILE A 438 4.14 -14.40 4.70
C ILE A 438 4.91 -14.05 3.40
N ASP A 439 5.63 -12.93 3.40
CA ASP A 439 6.47 -12.42 2.31
C ASP A 439 7.98 -12.63 2.59
N GLU A 440 8.33 -13.44 3.60
CA GLU A 440 9.69 -13.67 4.13
C GLU A 440 10.43 -12.40 4.64
N SER A 441 9.82 -11.21 4.58
CA SER A 441 10.49 -9.93 4.90
C SER A 441 10.91 -9.80 6.36
N ASN A 442 10.18 -10.45 7.29
CA ASN A 442 10.28 -10.24 8.73
C ASN A 442 10.06 -8.76 9.14
N ARG A 443 9.36 -7.98 8.31
CA ARG A 443 9.09 -6.56 8.52
C ARG A 443 8.35 -6.31 9.84
N ALA A 444 8.72 -5.24 10.53
CA ALA A 444 7.98 -4.78 11.69
C ALA A 444 6.64 -4.17 11.26
N LYS A 445 5.54 -4.76 11.73
CA LYS A 445 4.18 -4.21 11.67
C LYS A 445 3.48 -4.50 13.02
N PRO A 446 2.44 -3.75 13.42
CA PRO A 446 1.98 -2.50 12.81
C PRO A 446 3.08 -1.41 12.85
N ASP A 447 2.97 -0.38 12.01
CA ASP A 447 3.92 0.74 12.03
C ASP A 447 3.73 1.59 13.29
N MET A 448 2.48 1.69 13.76
CA MET A 448 2.12 2.29 15.04
C MET A 448 0.71 1.87 15.51
N THR A 449 0.25 2.40 16.64
CA THR A 449 -1.08 2.10 17.20
C THR A 449 -1.92 3.35 17.41
N ALA A 450 -3.23 3.19 17.30
CA ALA A 450 -4.23 4.22 17.55
C ALA A 450 -5.41 3.66 18.39
N PRO A 451 -6.28 4.53 18.94
CA PRO A 451 -7.46 4.13 19.68
C PRO A 451 -8.38 3.20 18.87
N GLY A 452 -8.68 2.01 19.41
CA GLY A 452 -9.43 0.98 18.68
C GLY A 452 -10.25 0.04 19.56
N VAL A 453 -10.54 0.42 20.80
CA VAL A 453 -11.42 -0.33 21.73
C VAL A 453 -12.49 0.64 22.22
N ASP A 454 -13.75 0.24 22.19
CA ASP A 454 -14.88 1.09 22.60
C ASP A 454 -14.94 2.46 21.88
N VAL A 455 -14.67 2.46 20.56
CA VAL A 455 -14.72 3.67 19.73
C VAL A 455 -16.16 3.98 19.34
N TYR A 456 -16.66 5.14 19.77
CA TYR A 456 -17.98 5.66 19.44
C TYR A 456 -17.94 6.46 18.12
N SER A 457 -18.85 6.16 17.19
CA SER A 457 -18.96 6.84 15.89
C SER A 457 -20.37 6.64 15.28
N ALA A 458 -20.58 7.20 14.09
CA ALA A 458 -21.77 6.99 13.26
C ALA A 458 -22.02 5.50 12.94
N TRP A 459 -23.27 5.17 12.64
CA TRP A 459 -23.77 3.85 12.27
C TRP A 459 -25.05 4.01 11.44
N LEU A 460 -25.63 2.93 10.92
CA LEU A 460 -26.88 3.00 10.17
C LEU A 460 -28.03 3.60 11.00
N MET A 461 -28.67 4.65 10.49
CA MET A 461 -29.83 5.33 11.09
C MET A 461 -31.01 4.37 11.29
N ASN A 462 -31.20 3.43 10.36
CA ASN A 462 -32.29 2.45 10.39
C ASN A 462 -32.07 1.25 11.35
N SER A 463 -30.92 1.21 12.03
CA SER A 463 -30.57 0.13 12.95
C SER A 463 -31.19 0.31 14.35
N VAL A 464 -31.07 -0.74 15.18
CA VAL A 464 -31.42 -0.67 16.61
C VAL A 464 -30.54 0.29 17.42
N PHE A 465 -29.47 0.83 16.82
CA PHE A 465 -28.55 1.79 17.43
C PHE A 465 -28.86 3.25 17.05
N ALA A 466 -29.91 3.49 16.25
CA ALA A 466 -30.43 4.82 15.93
C ALA A 466 -29.37 5.83 15.40
N GLY A 467 -28.47 5.36 14.54
CA GLY A 467 -27.45 6.19 13.89
C GLY A 467 -26.06 6.22 14.55
N TYR A 468 -25.88 5.66 15.77
CA TYR A 468 -24.57 5.75 16.44
C TYR A 468 -24.21 4.51 17.24
N ARG A 469 -22.94 4.09 17.20
CA ARG A 469 -22.51 2.83 17.82
C ARG A 469 -21.08 2.87 18.37
N THR A 470 -20.88 2.13 19.47
CA THR A 470 -19.56 1.79 20.01
C THR A 470 -19.06 0.47 19.37
N ALA A 471 -17.82 0.45 18.88
CA ALA A 471 -17.19 -0.73 18.27
C ALA A 471 -15.69 -0.84 18.61
N SER A 472 -15.17 -2.07 18.59
CA SER A 472 -13.76 -2.38 18.85
C SER A 472 -13.13 -3.16 17.69
N GLY A 473 -11.93 -2.76 17.28
CA GLY A 473 -11.15 -3.39 16.21
C GLY A 473 -9.98 -2.52 15.75
N THR A 474 -8.97 -3.11 15.12
CA THR A 474 -7.97 -2.34 14.35
C THR A 474 -8.61 -1.54 13.21
N SER A 475 -9.78 -1.99 12.73
CA SER A 475 -10.71 -1.28 11.86
C SER A 475 -11.19 0.08 12.39
N MET A 476 -11.18 0.31 13.71
CA MET A 476 -11.48 1.61 14.33
C MET A 476 -10.19 2.42 14.62
N ALA A 477 -9.03 1.76 14.72
CA ALA A 477 -7.74 2.42 14.87
C ALA A 477 -7.22 3.03 13.56
N SER A 478 -7.42 2.34 12.43
CA SER A 478 -7.06 2.83 11.08
C SER A 478 -7.66 4.21 10.72
N PRO A 479 -8.97 4.48 10.91
CA PRO A 479 -9.56 5.78 10.57
C PRO A 479 -9.12 6.93 11.47
N HIS A 480 -8.73 6.66 12.73
CA HIS A 480 -8.07 7.67 13.56
C HIS A 480 -6.76 8.16 12.90
N MET A 481 -5.97 7.25 12.33
CA MET A 481 -4.77 7.61 11.57
C MET A 481 -5.11 8.34 10.27
N ALA A 482 -6.07 7.87 9.48
CA ALA A 482 -6.44 8.52 8.23
C ALA A 482 -6.90 9.99 8.45
N GLY A 483 -7.67 10.24 9.52
CA GLY A 483 -8.03 11.60 9.94
C GLY A 483 -6.86 12.38 10.55
N ALA A 484 -5.94 11.73 11.28
CA ALA A 484 -4.70 12.39 11.76
C ALA A 484 -3.82 12.88 10.60
N VAL A 485 -3.69 12.11 9.52
CA VAL A 485 -2.98 12.56 8.30
C VAL A 485 -3.69 13.78 7.70
N ALA A 486 -5.02 13.82 7.69
CA ALA A 486 -5.77 14.99 7.24
C ALA A 486 -5.53 16.23 8.11
N LEU A 487 -5.47 16.08 9.44
CA LEU A 487 -5.04 17.15 10.34
C LEU A 487 -3.62 17.64 9.99
N LEU A 488 -2.64 16.74 9.93
CA LEU A 488 -1.23 17.05 9.63
C LEU A 488 -1.06 17.76 8.28
N TRP A 489 -1.76 17.30 7.24
CA TRP A 489 -1.68 17.88 5.90
C TRP A 489 -2.44 19.21 5.79
N SER A 490 -3.51 19.42 6.57
CA SER A 490 -4.17 20.73 6.69
C SER A 490 -3.32 21.76 7.45
N ALA A 491 -2.53 21.30 8.44
CA ALA A 491 -1.54 22.11 9.14
C ALA A 491 -0.32 22.43 8.28
N GLN A 492 0.09 21.48 7.43
CA GLN A 492 1.33 21.58 6.69
C GLN A 492 1.21 21.08 5.25
N ALA A 493 0.66 21.95 4.39
CA ALA A 493 0.38 21.65 2.98
C ALA A 493 1.58 21.16 2.16
N ARG A 494 2.83 21.47 2.55
CA ARG A 494 4.03 20.95 1.86
C ARG A 494 4.19 19.42 1.97
N LEU A 495 3.51 18.79 2.93
CA LEU A 495 3.50 17.34 3.13
C LEU A 495 2.48 16.62 2.24
N ILE A 496 1.57 17.33 1.57
CA ILE A 496 0.53 16.73 0.74
C ILE A 496 1.17 15.90 -0.39
N GLY A 497 1.00 14.57 -0.30
CA GLY A 497 1.60 13.60 -1.20
C GLY A 497 3.09 13.31 -0.99
N GLN A 498 3.71 13.83 0.07
CA GLN A 498 5.07 13.48 0.50
C GLN A 498 4.98 12.34 1.54
N ILE A 499 4.72 11.12 1.07
CA ILE A 499 4.36 9.98 1.93
C ILE A 499 5.49 9.63 2.90
N ASP A 500 6.72 9.45 2.41
CA ASP A 500 7.92 9.18 3.20
C ASP A 500 8.14 10.21 4.33
N GLN A 501 7.95 11.50 4.04
CA GLN A 501 8.10 12.57 5.03
C GLN A 501 6.95 12.56 6.06
N THR A 502 5.74 12.28 5.60
CA THR A 502 4.54 12.18 6.46
C THR A 502 4.70 11.02 7.45
N GLU A 503 5.06 9.83 6.96
CA GLU A 503 5.31 8.66 7.79
C GLU A 503 6.47 8.90 8.74
N GLN A 504 7.60 9.46 8.27
CA GLN A 504 8.73 9.80 9.15
C GLN A 504 8.31 10.71 10.31
N ILE A 505 7.53 11.77 10.06
CA ILE A 505 7.07 12.67 11.12
C ILE A 505 6.18 11.92 12.11
N LEU A 506 5.20 11.15 11.63
CA LEU A 506 4.29 10.36 12.48
C LEU A 506 5.08 9.38 13.37
N LEU A 507 6.02 8.62 12.80
CA LEU A 507 6.80 7.63 13.52
C LEU A 507 7.78 8.24 14.54
N LYS A 508 8.34 9.43 14.24
CA LYS A 508 9.25 10.16 15.16
C LYS A 508 8.52 10.94 16.25
N SER A 509 7.25 11.29 16.03
CA SER A 509 6.39 12.00 17.01
C SER A 509 5.50 11.08 17.84
N ALA A 510 5.37 9.80 17.47
CA ALA A 510 4.65 8.79 18.22
C ALA A 510 5.09 8.75 19.69
N THR A 511 4.14 8.58 20.61
CA THR A 511 4.43 8.36 22.03
C THR A 511 4.98 6.94 22.19
N PRO A 512 6.29 6.74 22.47
CA PRO A 512 6.91 5.43 22.37
C PRO A 512 6.41 4.50 23.47
N VAL A 513 6.16 3.24 23.11
CA VAL A 513 5.78 2.18 24.06
C VAL A 513 6.85 1.08 24.02
N PRO A 514 7.79 1.05 25.00
CA PRO A 514 8.90 0.10 25.01
C PRO A 514 8.49 -1.35 25.39
N PHE A 515 7.22 -1.56 25.74
CA PHE A 515 6.70 -2.89 26.05
C PHE A 515 6.42 -3.68 24.76
N ASN A 516 6.91 -4.92 24.71
CA ASN A 516 6.71 -5.85 23.59
C ASN A 516 6.38 -7.27 24.10
N GLN A 517 5.87 -8.11 23.22
CA GLN A 517 5.46 -9.50 23.53
C GLN A 517 5.98 -10.54 22.53
N CYS A 518 6.74 -10.15 21.50
CA CYS A 518 7.05 -10.98 20.33
C CYS A 518 8.52 -11.44 20.25
N GLY A 519 9.23 -11.43 21.39
CA GLY A 519 10.59 -11.97 21.52
C GLY A 519 11.71 -11.00 21.15
N GLU A 520 11.39 -9.72 20.92
CA GLU A 520 12.37 -8.66 20.71
C GLU A 520 13.17 -8.34 21.98
N ALA A 521 14.22 -7.53 21.85
CA ALA A 521 14.93 -7.02 23.01
C ALA A 521 14.00 -6.17 23.90
N ALA A 522 14.12 -6.29 25.22
CA ALA A 522 13.33 -5.47 26.15
C ALA A 522 13.59 -3.97 25.90
N ASN A 523 12.52 -3.18 25.80
CA ASN A 523 12.53 -1.76 25.46
C ASN A 523 12.91 -1.42 24.01
N SER A 524 12.73 -2.34 23.06
CA SER A 524 12.84 -2.02 21.63
C SER A 524 11.72 -1.08 21.16
N VAL A 525 12.10 -0.07 20.38
CA VAL A 525 11.20 0.76 19.56
C VAL A 525 11.90 0.98 18.21
N PRO A 526 11.27 0.65 17.07
CA PRO A 526 9.98 -0.02 16.96
C PRO A 526 9.97 -1.43 17.55
N ASN A 527 8.76 -1.93 17.84
CA ASN A 527 8.52 -3.32 18.19
C ASN A 527 7.26 -3.86 17.48
N MET A 528 7.11 -5.18 17.43
CA MET A 528 6.05 -5.88 16.71
C MET A 528 4.67 -5.73 17.37
N THR A 529 4.59 -5.11 18.55
CA THR A 529 3.34 -4.94 19.32
C THR A 529 2.73 -3.56 19.12
N TYR A 530 3.54 -2.49 19.26
CA TYR A 530 3.10 -1.10 19.15
C TYR A 530 3.68 -0.35 17.94
N GLY A 531 4.50 -1.00 17.12
CA GLY A 531 5.31 -0.30 16.12
C GLY A 531 6.23 0.72 16.77
N TYR A 532 6.23 1.95 16.27
CA TYR A 532 6.93 3.08 16.88
C TYR A 532 6.24 3.64 18.14
N GLY A 533 4.98 3.29 18.40
CA GLY A 533 4.27 3.71 19.60
C GLY A 533 2.78 4.04 19.37
N ARG A 534 2.25 4.96 20.18
CA ARG A 534 0.88 5.47 20.07
C ARG A 534 0.86 6.78 19.29
N LEU A 535 -0.11 6.94 18.39
CA LEU A 535 -0.38 8.17 17.66
C LEU A 535 -0.43 9.40 18.58
N ASN A 536 0.34 10.43 18.26
CA ASN A 536 0.28 11.76 18.87
C ASN A 536 0.30 12.80 17.74
N ILE A 537 -0.87 13.28 17.32
CA ILE A 537 -1.01 14.20 16.19
C ILE A 537 -0.54 15.62 16.53
N LEU A 538 -0.62 16.04 17.80
CA LEU A 538 -0.07 17.33 18.23
C LEU A 538 1.44 17.37 18.03
N ALA A 539 2.17 16.38 18.55
CA ALA A 539 3.62 16.29 18.39
C ALA A 539 4.06 16.15 16.91
N ALA A 540 3.22 15.53 16.07
CA ALA A 540 3.45 15.45 14.63
C ALA A 540 3.34 16.83 13.96
N VAL A 541 2.32 17.62 14.33
CA VAL A 541 2.13 19.00 13.82
C VAL A 541 3.26 19.91 14.32
N GLU A 542 3.58 19.91 15.60
CA GLU A 542 4.70 20.71 16.17
C GLU A 542 6.05 20.40 15.49
N MET A 543 6.32 19.12 15.21
CA MET A 543 7.50 18.70 14.45
C MET A 543 7.45 19.18 12.99
N ALA A 544 6.27 19.15 12.36
CA ALA A 544 6.07 19.60 10.99
C ALA A 544 6.13 21.13 10.82
N GLU A 545 5.85 21.93 11.85
CA GLU A 545 5.96 23.39 11.78
C GLU A 545 7.40 23.88 11.62
N ASN A 546 8.37 23.19 12.24
CA ASN A 546 9.75 23.67 12.40
C ASN A 546 10.80 22.74 11.77
N PRO A 547 10.76 22.50 10.44
CA PRO A 547 11.78 21.75 9.73
C PRO A 547 13.10 22.51 9.69
N THR A 548 14.17 21.79 9.41
CA THR A 548 15.50 22.34 9.18
C THR A 548 15.89 22.17 7.72
N ALA A 549 16.32 23.26 7.08
CA ALA A 549 16.95 23.19 5.77
C ALA A 549 18.41 22.76 5.92
N LEU A 550 18.89 21.91 5.02
CA LEU A 550 20.29 21.47 4.99
C LEU A 550 20.89 21.67 3.60
N THR A 551 22.04 22.32 3.52
CA THR A 551 22.90 22.28 2.33
C THR A 551 24.08 21.36 2.59
N VAL A 552 24.35 20.43 1.66
CA VAL A 552 25.57 19.63 1.65
C VAL A 552 26.47 20.13 0.51
N HIS A 553 27.59 20.75 0.86
CA HIS A 553 28.59 21.21 -0.11
C HIS A 553 29.52 20.05 -0.48
N ILE A 554 29.44 19.59 -1.73
CA ILE A 554 30.27 18.49 -2.25
C ILE A 554 31.50 19.08 -2.94
N GLN A 555 32.68 18.85 -2.37
CA GLN A 555 33.95 19.40 -2.87
C GLN A 555 34.89 18.30 -3.36
N GLY A 556 35.56 18.54 -4.49
CA GLY A 556 36.60 17.68 -5.05
C GLY A 556 37.95 17.83 -4.35
N LEU A 557 38.93 17.04 -4.79
CA LEU A 557 40.32 17.09 -4.31
C LEU A 557 40.99 18.47 -4.50
N ASP A 558 40.47 19.30 -5.40
CA ASP A 558 40.94 20.67 -5.67
C ASP A 558 40.11 21.75 -4.96
N THR A 559 39.26 21.35 -4.00
CA THR A 559 38.30 22.18 -3.23
C THR A 559 37.21 22.88 -4.05
N LYS A 560 37.08 22.60 -5.35
CA LYS A 560 35.94 23.09 -6.14
C LYS A 560 34.69 22.24 -5.90
N GLY A 561 33.53 22.85 -6.07
CA GLY A 561 32.25 22.15 -6.06
C GLY A 561 32.16 21.09 -7.16
N LEU A 562 31.68 19.90 -6.82
CA LEU A 562 31.37 18.85 -7.79
C LEU A 562 29.88 18.88 -8.12
N ALA A 563 29.55 19.17 -9.38
CA ALA A 563 28.18 19.14 -9.88
C ALA A 563 27.71 17.71 -10.17
N ASN A 564 26.39 17.48 -10.15
CA ASN A 564 25.75 16.20 -10.45
C ASN A 564 26.15 15.04 -9.50
N ALA A 565 26.70 15.34 -8.32
CA ALA A 565 26.86 14.34 -7.27
C ALA A 565 25.48 13.98 -6.70
N GLN A 566 25.20 12.69 -6.60
CA GLN A 566 24.00 12.18 -5.96
C GLN A 566 24.25 12.16 -4.45
N VAL A 567 23.51 12.99 -3.72
CA VAL A 567 23.56 13.04 -2.26
C VAL A 567 22.29 12.41 -1.73
N SER A 568 22.43 11.48 -0.79
CA SER A 568 21.28 10.92 -0.09
C SER A 568 21.50 10.87 1.40
N ILE A 569 20.42 11.10 2.15
CA ILE A 569 20.45 11.23 3.60
C ILE A 569 19.44 10.25 4.17
N VAL A 570 19.88 9.39 5.09
CA VAL A 570 19.04 8.35 5.70
C VAL A 570 18.86 8.68 7.18
N ASP A 571 17.62 8.75 7.64
CA ASP A 571 17.30 8.90 9.07
C ASP A 571 17.60 7.59 9.82
N GLN A 572 18.38 7.66 10.90
CA GLN A 572 18.85 6.47 11.62
C GLN A 572 17.76 5.79 12.47
N GLN A 573 16.65 6.47 12.77
CA GLN A 573 15.54 5.94 13.57
C GLN A 573 14.47 5.26 12.70
N THR A 574 14.23 5.79 11.51
CA THR A 574 13.11 5.41 10.64
C THR A 574 13.53 4.82 9.29
N GLY A 575 14.79 4.97 8.88
CA GLY A 575 15.29 4.43 7.62
C GLY A 575 14.88 5.21 6.35
N TYR A 576 13.95 6.16 6.43
CA TYR A 576 13.55 6.97 5.27
C TYR A 576 14.73 7.74 4.68
N ARG A 577 14.74 7.79 3.35
CA ARG A 577 15.79 8.39 2.55
C ARG A 577 15.30 9.69 1.92
N TYR A 578 16.12 10.72 2.02
CA TYR A 578 16.05 11.93 1.22
C TYR A 578 17.10 11.85 0.11
N ALA A 579 16.83 12.42 -1.05
CA ALA A 579 17.77 12.50 -2.16
C ALA A 579 17.81 13.91 -2.75
N ALA A 580 19.01 14.36 -3.15
CA ALA A 580 19.24 15.60 -3.87
C ALA A 580 20.43 15.42 -4.82
N VAL A 581 20.51 16.27 -5.85
CA VAL A 581 21.63 16.31 -6.80
C VAL A 581 22.34 17.65 -6.66
N SER A 582 23.67 17.64 -6.60
CA SER A 582 24.44 18.87 -6.43
C SER A 582 24.42 19.76 -7.67
N ASN A 583 24.29 21.07 -7.44
CA ASN A 583 24.30 22.10 -8.48
C ASN A 583 25.73 22.38 -9.02
N GLY A 584 25.85 23.36 -9.93
CA GLY A 584 27.15 23.78 -10.50
C GLY A 584 28.19 24.33 -9.51
N ALA A 585 27.78 24.69 -8.29
CA ALA A 585 28.65 25.12 -7.19
C ALA A 585 28.98 23.99 -6.20
N GLY A 586 28.42 22.79 -6.40
CA GLY A 586 28.60 21.64 -5.52
C GLY A 586 27.52 21.49 -4.44
N ASP A 587 26.50 22.33 -4.42
CA ASP A 587 25.50 22.34 -3.34
C ASP A 587 24.34 21.40 -3.64
N ALA A 588 24.10 20.43 -2.75
CA ALA A 588 22.87 19.62 -2.71
C ALA A 588 21.99 20.09 -1.54
N THR A 589 20.76 20.52 -1.83
CA THR A 589 19.88 21.17 -0.84
C THR A 589 18.69 20.30 -0.47
N PHE A 590 18.37 20.26 0.83
CA PHE A 590 17.25 19.54 1.42
C PHE A 590 16.37 20.57 2.14
N ALA A 591 15.16 20.80 1.62
CA ALA A 591 14.30 21.89 2.09
C ALA A 591 13.68 21.65 3.49
N ALA A 592 13.49 20.38 3.88
CA ALA A 592 12.92 20.01 5.17
C ALA A 592 13.47 18.67 5.67
N LEU A 593 14.22 18.71 6.75
CA LEU A 593 14.59 17.59 7.61
C LEU A 593 14.00 17.80 9.01
N TYR A 594 13.79 16.72 9.77
CA TYR A 594 13.14 16.74 11.07
C TYR A 594 14.10 16.32 12.18
N PRO A 595 13.92 16.76 13.45
CA PRO A 595 14.91 16.53 14.51
C PRO A 595 15.31 15.05 14.65
N GLY A 596 16.60 14.73 14.64
CA GLY A 596 17.07 13.34 14.67
C GLY A 596 18.50 13.16 14.17
N ASN A 597 18.98 11.92 14.18
CA ASN A 597 20.29 11.56 13.65
C ASN A 597 20.15 10.99 12.24
N TYR A 598 21.03 11.43 11.33
CA TYR A 598 21.01 11.08 9.93
C TYR A 598 22.41 10.67 9.46
N THR A 599 22.50 9.75 8.51
CA THR A 599 23.74 9.42 7.80
C THR A 599 23.66 9.93 6.36
N VAL A 600 24.66 10.73 5.96
CA VAL A 600 24.80 11.31 4.63
C VAL A 600 25.74 10.45 3.78
N TYR A 601 25.28 10.12 2.58
CA TYR A 601 25.98 9.34 1.55
C TYR A 601 26.13 10.20 0.29
N VAL A 602 27.30 10.16 -0.33
CA VAL A 602 27.60 10.91 -1.56
C VAL A 602 28.16 9.94 -2.61
N ASN A 603 27.55 9.95 -3.79
CA ASN A 603 28.03 9.22 -4.96
C ASN A 603 28.32 10.21 -6.10
N ALA A 604 29.58 10.30 -6.50
CA ALA A 604 30.04 11.13 -7.61
C ALA A 604 31.07 10.35 -8.44
N ALA A 605 31.07 10.53 -9.76
CA ALA A 605 31.99 9.83 -10.65
C ALA A 605 33.47 10.24 -10.46
N GLU A 606 33.72 11.41 -9.86
CA GLU A 606 35.02 12.08 -9.87
C GLU A 606 35.84 11.90 -8.57
N ALA A 607 35.20 11.48 -7.46
CA ALA A 607 35.87 11.27 -6.18
C ALA A 607 35.12 10.27 -5.28
N ALA A 608 35.85 9.62 -4.35
CA ALA A 608 35.25 8.75 -3.35
C ALA A 608 34.97 9.53 -2.06
N PHE A 609 33.81 9.31 -1.44
CA PHE A 609 33.40 9.99 -0.21
C PHE A 609 33.23 8.99 0.94
N ALA A 610 33.61 9.41 2.15
CA ALA A 610 33.21 8.72 3.37
C ALA A 610 31.82 9.20 3.78
N ASN A 611 30.99 8.31 4.33
CA ASN A 611 29.70 8.71 4.89
C ASN A 611 29.93 9.61 6.12
N ALA A 612 28.99 10.52 6.38
CA ALA A 612 29.03 11.42 7.53
C ALA A 612 27.74 11.34 8.34
N ASP A 613 27.84 11.26 9.67
CA ASP A 613 26.68 11.35 10.55
C ASP A 613 26.43 12.81 10.95
N LEU A 614 25.15 13.21 10.95
CA LEU A 614 24.68 14.57 11.22
C LEU A 614 23.49 14.53 12.19
N GLN A 615 23.51 15.41 13.19
CA GLN A 615 22.37 15.62 14.08
C GLN A 615 21.57 16.85 13.63
N ILE A 616 20.36 16.61 13.13
CA ILE A 616 19.40 17.65 12.81
C ILE A 616 18.69 18.10 14.09
N THR A 617 18.71 19.41 14.34
CA THR A 617 17.89 20.09 15.37
C THR A 617 16.61 20.62 14.75
N SER A 618 15.64 21.08 15.55
CA SER A 618 14.44 21.75 15.03
C SER A 618 14.76 23.19 14.60
N GLY A 619 14.23 23.58 13.43
CA GLY A 619 14.30 24.93 12.88
C GLY A 619 15.66 25.37 12.32
N GLY A 620 15.57 26.25 11.31
CA GLY A 620 16.71 27.00 10.78
C GLY A 620 17.41 26.33 9.58
N THR A 621 18.69 26.63 9.43
CA THR A 621 19.54 26.15 8.34
C THR A 621 20.81 25.54 8.91
N GLN A 622 21.20 24.36 8.42
CA GLN A 622 22.47 23.72 8.69
C GLN A 622 23.24 23.53 7.38
N GLU A 623 24.57 23.50 7.46
CA GLU A 623 25.46 23.34 6.29
C GLU A 623 26.50 22.26 6.61
N LEU A 624 26.78 21.36 5.68
CA LEU A 624 27.76 20.28 5.82
C LEU A 624 28.70 20.24 4.60
N THR A 625 30.01 20.41 4.82
CA THR A 625 31.00 20.23 3.74
C THR A 625 31.53 18.81 3.72
N MET A 626 31.39 18.13 2.58
CA MET A 626 31.99 16.81 2.33
C MET A 626 33.08 16.93 1.27
N MET A 627 34.30 16.53 1.63
CA MET A 627 35.46 16.56 0.72
C MET A 627 35.76 15.18 0.15
N GLY A 628 35.94 15.11 -1.16
CA GLY A 628 36.28 13.89 -1.88
C GLY A 628 37.70 13.43 -1.60
N GLY A 629 37.85 12.15 -1.29
CA GLY A 629 39.14 11.46 -1.16
C GLY A 629 39.58 10.81 -2.47
N TRP A 630 40.85 10.41 -2.51
CA TRP A 630 41.38 9.59 -3.60
C TRP A 630 40.60 8.27 -3.71
N PRO A 631 40.15 7.87 -4.92
CA PRO A 631 39.55 6.55 -5.10
C PRO A 631 40.59 5.48 -4.77
N LEU A 632 40.27 4.63 -3.79
CA LEU A 632 41.08 3.46 -3.43
C LEU A 632 40.99 2.40 -4.55
N TYR A 633 41.73 2.62 -5.63
CA TYR A 633 42.03 1.57 -6.60
C TYR A 633 42.83 0.45 -5.91
N MET A 634 42.13 -0.55 -5.38
CA MET A 634 42.75 -1.85 -5.15
C MET A 634 43.06 -2.45 -6.52
N PRO A 635 44.33 -2.65 -6.90
CA PRO A 635 44.63 -3.43 -8.09
C PRO A 635 44.16 -4.86 -7.86
N ILE A 636 43.24 -5.34 -8.68
CA ILE A 636 42.96 -6.77 -8.78
C ILE A 636 44.22 -7.42 -9.34
N ILE A 637 45.12 -7.86 -8.46
CA ILE A 637 46.25 -8.71 -8.82
C ILE A 637 45.67 -10.10 -9.09
N ALA A 638 45.12 -10.27 -10.30
CA ALA A 638 44.89 -11.57 -10.88
C ALA A 638 46.26 -12.27 -10.97
N ARG A 639 46.50 -13.20 -10.05
CA ARG A 639 47.62 -14.15 -10.20
C ARG A 639 47.15 -15.22 -11.18
N ASN A 640 47.86 -15.30 -12.31
CA ASN A 640 47.73 -16.37 -13.31
C ASN A 640 47.92 -17.76 -12.70
#